data_AF-U6RTQ8-F1
#
_entry.id   AF-U6RTQ8-F1
#
_cell.length_a   1.000
_cell.length_b   1.000
_cell.length_c   1.000
_cell.angle_alpha   90.00
_cell.angle_beta   90.00
_cell.angle_gamma   90.00
#
_symmetry.space_group_name_H-M   'P 1'
#
loop_
_entity.id
_entity.type
_entity.pdbx_description
1 polymer ?
#
loop_
_entity_poly.entity_id
_entity_poly.type
_entity_poly.pdbx_seq_one_letter_code
_entity_poly.pdbx_strand_id
1 'polypeptide(L)'
;MKKNIFFLLLCYLFIESTLAHAQGTIAVRELIQRVSRQSEIPVSLKLKPEKNSTYYQYEVQKGILRIQASDNVSLCRGFYDYIKDNHLGMYTWTGNSIAMPSKELPDLSVKKTISPFANHYYFNVCTYGYSMPYWDWERWEQEIDWMALHGINMPLALVGYEAIIARVWKKMGLTDEEINHYFVGPAHLPWMRMGNISGIDGPLNEDWHKKQIALQHQILDRMRSLDMKPICPGFPGFIPRAFKRIHPELEIVETQWGGAFSNWMISPQEPLFKKIGTAFIREWEKEFGKCDYYLVDSFNEMDIPFPEKGNPKRYEMAASYGKSVYESIRKANAGAVWVMQGWMFGYQRHIWDYKTLGALVSKVPDDKILLLDLAVDYNKHFWHSEVNWEYYKGFYNKQWVYSVIPNMGGKVGMTGILDFYANGHLEALSSPNKGNLIAHGLAPEGIENNEVLYELVTDAGWSNHKIEIREWLKDYSENRYGKTSADIMSAWDYLLKSVYGTFTDHPRFNWQLRPSMVKNGSINICEDYFKGLECFVNAADDLGNNPMYQIDMAEMTAQYLGGKVEILTKMIDQEYLLGDTLQAVLLQSRFETLMLGMDALLSKHPTLRLNRWLDFASKVAETAQQKKQYEMNARRIVTVWGPPVDDYAARIWSGLIGSYYLERWKNYYASRTKGIDFNMAAWERNWVENSKKTDYEWGTIDLIDFSKRMMALSKDISEKDLKLNRPDMIGTWNIGDKEWKEVKLNISARMLKQMNGFSLETIKGNGTIKISGFKLEADGKLVTSSHDTQTLQCGKKVTYRFSLPTNLQANNGCIMTIRLTSLSEKAAGIVVVDK
;
A
#
# COMPACT_ATOMS: atom_id res chain seq x y z
N MET A 1 57.14 -0.16 41.08
CA MET A 1 55.78 0.41 41.12
C MET A 1 55.30 1.02 39.79
N LYS A 2 56.08 1.85 39.08
CA LYS A 2 55.60 2.53 37.84
C LYS A 2 55.25 1.60 36.66
N LYS A 3 55.92 0.44 36.50
CA LYS A 3 55.61 -0.54 35.42
C LYS A 3 54.28 -1.29 35.63
N ASN A 4 53.89 -1.55 36.89
CA ASN A 4 52.66 -2.29 37.19
C ASN A 4 51.42 -1.40 37.06
N ILE A 5 51.55 -0.08 37.30
CA ILE A 5 50.47 0.89 37.10
C ILE A 5 50.16 1.07 35.61
N PHE A 6 51.18 1.08 34.74
CA PHE A 6 51.00 1.18 33.29
C PHE A 6 50.32 -0.08 32.70
N PHE A 7 50.66 -1.26 33.22
CA PHE A 7 50.01 -2.52 32.82
C PHE A 7 48.56 -2.60 33.31
N LEU A 8 48.26 -2.14 34.53
CA LEU A 8 46.90 -2.03 35.06
C LEU A 8 46.04 -1.02 34.29
N LEU A 9 46.60 0.12 33.88
CA LEU A 9 45.92 1.11 33.03
C LEU A 9 45.64 0.58 31.62
N LEU A 10 46.57 -0.16 31.01
CA LEU A 10 46.36 -0.86 29.75
C LEU A 10 45.27 -1.94 29.88
N CYS A 11 45.29 -2.74 30.94
CA CYS A 11 44.22 -3.70 31.22
C CYS A 11 42.87 -3.02 31.43
N TYR A 12 42.82 -1.88 32.14
CA TYR A 12 41.57 -1.12 32.35
C TYR A 12 41.02 -0.53 31.03
N LEU A 13 41.88 0.02 30.17
CA LEU A 13 41.51 0.53 28.84
C LEU A 13 41.08 -0.58 27.87
N PHE A 14 41.70 -1.77 27.97
CA PHE A 14 41.26 -2.96 27.23
C PHE A 14 39.92 -3.52 27.76
N ILE A 15 39.66 -3.44 29.07
CA ILE A 15 38.40 -3.87 29.67
C ILE A 15 37.26 -2.88 29.34
N GLU A 16 37.49 -1.56 29.39
CA GLU A 16 36.49 -0.57 28.99
C GLU A 16 36.17 -0.62 27.49
N SER A 17 37.18 -0.82 26.62
CA SER A 17 36.94 -0.93 25.18
C SER A 17 36.21 -2.22 24.79
N THR A 18 36.47 -3.35 25.48
CA THR A 18 35.75 -4.61 25.27
C THR A 18 34.33 -4.57 25.83
N LEU A 19 34.10 -3.94 27.00
CA LEU A 19 32.76 -3.71 27.56
C LEU A 19 31.93 -2.75 26.69
N ALA A 20 32.51 -1.66 26.18
CA ALA A 20 31.82 -0.73 25.28
C ALA A 20 31.48 -1.35 23.91
N HIS A 21 32.37 -2.21 23.36
CA HIS A 21 32.07 -2.98 22.14
C HIS A 21 30.99 -4.05 22.36
N ALA A 22 30.99 -4.70 23.54
CA ALA A 22 29.95 -5.66 23.92
C ALA A 22 28.59 -4.96 24.11
N GLN A 23 28.57 -3.73 24.62
CA GLN A 23 27.36 -2.95 24.86
C GLN A 23 26.72 -2.41 23.56
N GLY A 24 27.53 -2.11 22.53
CA GLY A 24 27.06 -1.57 21.26
C GLY A 24 26.35 -2.55 20.32
N THR A 25 26.40 -3.87 20.57
CA THR A 25 25.79 -4.91 19.71
C THR A 25 24.72 -5.76 20.40
N ILE A 26 24.33 -5.39 21.63
CA ILE A 26 23.32 -6.13 22.43
C ILE A 26 22.00 -6.25 21.67
N ALA A 27 21.52 -5.14 21.11
CA ALA A 27 20.26 -5.08 20.37
C ALA A 27 20.21 -6.02 19.15
N VAL A 28 21.37 -6.23 18.50
CA VAL A 28 21.54 -7.18 17.39
C VAL A 28 21.54 -8.61 17.90
N ARG A 29 22.25 -8.89 19.01
CA ARG A 29 22.25 -10.22 19.63
C ARG A 29 20.86 -10.65 20.06
N GLU A 30 20.10 -9.77 20.71
CA GLU A 30 18.72 -10.03 21.13
C GLU A 30 17.80 -10.30 19.94
N LEU A 31 17.96 -9.52 18.87
CA LEU A 31 17.25 -9.77 17.61
C LEU A 31 17.56 -11.17 17.08
N ILE A 32 18.84 -11.51 16.94
CA ILE A 32 19.24 -12.82 16.41
C ILE A 32 18.70 -13.94 17.28
N GLN A 33 18.72 -13.80 18.62
CA GLN A 33 18.14 -14.77 19.54
C GLN A 33 16.62 -14.93 19.35
N ARG A 34 15.86 -13.83 19.19
CA ARG A 34 14.42 -13.88 18.92
C ARG A 34 14.11 -14.59 17.60
N VAL A 35 14.80 -14.24 16.52
CA VAL A 35 14.49 -14.78 15.19
C VAL A 35 15.01 -16.21 15.00
N SER A 36 16.14 -16.58 15.62
CA SER A 36 16.64 -17.96 15.62
C SER A 36 15.96 -18.86 16.65
N ARG A 37 15.21 -18.27 17.60
CA ARG A 37 14.57 -18.97 18.73
C ARG A 37 15.58 -19.74 19.60
N GLN A 38 16.79 -19.20 19.75
CA GLN A 38 17.88 -19.80 20.51
C GLN A 38 18.46 -18.77 21.49
N SER A 39 18.66 -19.18 22.75
CA SER A 39 19.29 -18.34 23.76
C SER A 39 20.81 -18.24 23.59
N GLU A 40 21.44 -19.31 23.09
CA GLU A 40 22.87 -19.36 22.77
C GLU A 40 23.04 -19.65 21.29
N ILE A 41 23.83 -18.82 20.63
CA ILE A 41 24.06 -18.86 19.18
C ILE A 41 25.56 -18.66 18.93
N PRO A 42 26.19 -19.49 18.07
CA PRO A 42 27.61 -19.37 17.75
C PRO A 42 27.90 -18.18 16.83
N VAL A 43 27.56 -16.97 17.29
CA VAL A 43 27.68 -15.72 16.55
C VAL A 43 28.55 -14.71 17.31
N SER A 44 29.58 -14.22 16.62
CA SER A 44 30.43 -13.11 17.04
C SER A 44 30.12 -11.88 16.19
N LEU A 45 29.84 -10.75 16.85
CA LEU A 45 29.43 -9.51 16.21
C LEU A 45 30.49 -8.43 16.45
N LYS A 46 30.84 -7.68 15.41
CA LYS A 46 31.82 -6.60 15.50
C LYS A 46 31.41 -5.39 14.65
N LEU A 47 31.21 -4.25 15.30
CA LEU A 47 31.08 -2.98 14.58
C LEU A 47 32.47 -2.50 14.10
N LYS A 48 32.55 -2.12 12.83
CA LYS A 48 33.72 -1.46 12.24
C LYS A 48 33.24 -0.42 11.23
N PRO A 49 32.83 0.77 11.71
CA PRO A 49 32.40 1.87 10.85
C PRO A 49 33.47 2.23 9.83
N GLU A 50 33.09 2.34 8.56
CA GLU A 50 33.94 2.81 7.46
C GLU A 50 33.32 4.07 6.87
N LYS A 51 34.11 5.13 6.68
CA LYS A 51 33.58 6.41 6.17
C LYS A 51 33.00 6.20 4.77
N ASN A 52 31.77 6.65 4.56
CA ASN A 52 31.05 6.57 3.29
C ASN A 52 30.88 5.13 2.75
N SER A 53 30.82 4.12 3.62
CA SER A 53 30.67 2.72 3.23
C SER A 53 29.66 2.03 4.15
N THR A 54 28.54 1.61 3.58
CA THR A 54 27.54 0.76 4.23
C THR A 54 27.79 -0.67 3.78
N TYR A 55 28.22 -1.53 4.70
CA TYR A 55 28.69 -2.87 4.35
C TYR A 55 28.52 -3.87 5.49
N TYR A 56 28.49 -5.14 5.11
CA TYR A 56 28.71 -6.24 6.03
C TYR A 56 29.70 -7.24 5.43
N GLN A 57 30.33 -8.01 6.30
CA GLN A 57 31.10 -9.18 5.92
C GLN A 57 30.89 -10.28 6.94
N TYR A 58 30.86 -11.53 6.48
CA TYR A 58 30.82 -12.68 7.36
C TYR A 58 31.74 -13.80 6.91
N GLU A 59 32.14 -14.61 7.86
CA GLU A 59 32.87 -15.87 7.69
C GLU A 59 32.43 -16.84 8.78
N VAL A 60 32.67 -18.14 8.58
CA VAL A 60 32.55 -19.12 9.65
C VAL A 60 33.94 -19.70 9.90
N GLN A 61 34.41 -19.59 11.14
CA GLN A 61 35.68 -20.16 11.58
C GLN A 61 35.49 -20.93 12.87
N LYS A 62 35.85 -22.22 12.86
CA LYS A 62 35.75 -23.10 14.04
C LYS A 62 34.31 -23.16 14.56
N GLY A 63 33.34 -23.25 13.65
CA GLY A 63 31.92 -23.33 13.99
C GLY A 63 31.26 -22.03 14.46
N ILE A 64 31.97 -20.89 14.45
CA ILE A 64 31.44 -19.59 14.87
C ILE A 64 31.26 -18.67 13.65
N LEU A 65 30.03 -18.22 13.41
CA LEU A 65 29.71 -17.16 12.46
C LEU A 65 30.21 -15.82 12.98
N ARG A 66 31.16 -15.23 12.28
CA ARG A 66 31.73 -13.93 12.62
C ARG A 66 31.21 -12.89 11.64
N ILE A 67 30.49 -11.90 12.14
CA ILE A 67 29.92 -10.84 11.32
C ILE A 67 30.57 -9.51 11.73
N GLN A 68 31.05 -8.77 10.74
CA GLN A 68 31.55 -7.42 10.93
C GLN A 68 30.84 -6.48 9.95
N ALA A 69 30.42 -5.31 10.42
CA ALA A 69 29.66 -4.37 9.58
C ALA A 69 29.86 -2.91 9.97
N SER A 70 29.35 -1.99 9.13
CA SER A 70 29.42 -0.54 9.34
C SER A 70 28.57 -0.04 10.51
N ASP A 71 27.44 -0.71 10.76
CA ASP A 71 26.41 -0.36 11.74
C ASP A 71 25.59 -1.60 12.17
N ASN A 72 24.72 -1.46 13.17
CA ASN A 72 23.95 -2.58 13.71
C ASN A 72 22.92 -3.17 12.73
N VAL A 73 22.25 -2.35 11.91
CA VAL A 73 21.36 -2.87 10.84
C VAL A 73 22.16 -3.73 9.86
N SER A 74 23.37 -3.30 9.48
CA SER A 74 24.23 -4.06 8.57
C SER A 74 24.71 -5.37 9.21
N LEU A 75 24.88 -5.45 10.53
CA LEU A 75 25.12 -6.73 11.23
C LEU A 75 23.90 -7.67 11.11
N CYS A 76 22.69 -7.15 11.33
CA CYS A 76 21.45 -7.92 11.15
C CYS A 76 21.28 -8.41 9.71
N ARG A 77 21.54 -7.54 8.73
CA ARG A 77 21.49 -7.90 7.31
C ARG A 77 22.54 -8.96 6.96
N GLY A 78 23.76 -8.84 7.47
CA GLY A 78 24.81 -9.86 7.25
C GLY A 78 24.46 -11.21 7.86
N PHE A 79 23.76 -11.22 9.00
CA PHE A 79 23.20 -12.46 9.56
C PHE A 79 22.13 -13.04 8.64
N TYR A 80 21.18 -12.23 8.17
CA TYR A 80 20.11 -12.71 7.29
C TYR A 80 20.63 -13.21 5.94
N ASP A 81 21.63 -12.54 5.38
CA ASP A 81 22.30 -12.96 4.15
C ASP A 81 23.00 -14.31 4.32
N TYR A 82 23.69 -14.54 5.45
CA TYR A 82 24.24 -15.85 5.79
C TYR A 82 23.15 -16.93 5.88
N ILE A 83 22.03 -16.64 6.55
CA ILE A 83 20.89 -17.55 6.64
C ILE A 83 20.39 -17.92 5.24
N LYS A 84 20.20 -16.93 4.35
CA LYS A 84 19.69 -17.15 3.00
C LYS A 84 20.65 -17.89 2.09
N ASP A 85 21.93 -17.53 2.11
CA ASP A 85 22.99 -18.19 1.33
C ASP A 85 23.17 -19.67 1.68
N ASN A 86 22.84 -20.05 2.91
CA ASN A 86 23.00 -21.42 3.40
C ASN A 86 21.65 -22.16 3.46
N HIS A 87 20.60 -21.61 2.87
CA HIS A 87 19.25 -22.18 2.83
C HIS A 87 18.69 -22.54 4.21
N LEU A 88 18.97 -21.69 5.21
CA LEU A 88 18.61 -21.91 6.62
C LEU A 88 17.26 -21.29 7.00
N GLY A 89 16.49 -20.76 6.06
CA GLY A 89 15.13 -20.28 6.29
C GLY A 89 14.91 -18.80 5.96
N MET A 90 13.73 -18.29 6.32
CA MET A 90 13.33 -16.90 6.09
C MET A 90 12.56 -16.34 7.28
N TYR A 91 12.53 -15.01 7.39
CA TYR A 91 11.74 -14.28 8.37
C TYR A 91 10.78 -13.34 7.63
N THR A 92 9.54 -13.77 7.43
CA THR A 92 8.50 -13.03 6.69
C THR A 92 7.27 -12.76 7.57
N TRP A 93 6.28 -12.02 7.06
CA TRP A 93 5.07 -11.71 7.82
C TRP A 93 4.16 -12.95 8.02
N THR A 94 4.18 -13.90 7.08
CA THR A 94 3.44 -15.16 7.22
C THR A 94 4.13 -16.15 8.15
N GLY A 95 5.44 -16.02 8.37
CA GLY A 95 6.10 -16.90 9.33
C GLY A 95 7.61 -16.77 9.38
N ASN A 96 8.19 -17.52 10.31
CA ASN A 96 9.63 -17.59 10.52
C ASN A 96 10.06 -19.07 10.46
N SER A 97 10.84 -19.40 9.43
CA SER A 97 11.43 -20.71 9.17
C SER A 97 12.93 -20.76 9.44
N ILE A 98 13.53 -19.70 10.02
CA ILE A 98 14.96 -19.68 10.36
C ILE A 98 15.29 -20.85 11.31
N ALA A 99 16.21 -21.70 10.86
CA ALA A 99 16.67 -22.89 11.54
C ALA A 99 18.20 -22.94 11.55
N MET A 100 18.81 -22.30 12.54
CA MET A 100 20.27 -22.24 12.65
C MET A 100 20.85 -23.46 13.41
N PRO A 101 21.88 -24.16 12.89
CA PRO A 101 22.48 -25.30 13.60
C PRO A 101 23.12 -24.91 14.94
N SER A 102 22.80 -25.63 16.01
CA SER A 102 23.19 -25.26 17.37
C SER A 102 24.61 -25.64 17.81
N LYS A 103 25.38 -26.40 17.00
CA LYS A 103 26.66 -26.98 17.45
C LYS A 103 27.84 -26.73 16.53
N GLU A 104 27.70 -26.90 15.21
CA GLU A 104 28.81 -26.68 14.27
C GLU A 104 28.28 -26.06 12.99
N LEU A 105 28.65 -24.80 12.76
CA LEU A 105 28.47 -24.15 11.46
C LEU A 105 29.63 -24.57 10.54
N PRO A 106 29.37 -25.02 9.29
CA PRO A 106 30.42 -25.34 8.34
C PRO A 106 31.34 -24.13 8.11
N ASP A 107 32.66 -24.36 8.15
CA ASP A 107 33.64 -23.29 7.87
C ASP A 107 33.37 -22.67 6.49
N LEU A 108 33.39 -21.35 6.45
CA LEU A 108 33.03 -20.56 5.28
C LEU A 108 34.04 -19.42 5.14
N SER A 109 34.57 -19.26 3.93
CA SER A 109 35.46 -18.14 3.61
C SER A 109 34.74 -16.80 3.73
N VAL A 110 35.53 -15.73 3.86
CA VAL A 110 35.00 -14.36 3.99
C VAL A 110 34.16 -13.99 2.75
N LYS A 111 32.89 -13.64 2.98
CA LYS A 111 32.04 -12.91 2.03
C LYS A 111 31.91 -11.47 2.51
N LYS A 112 32.09 -10.49 1.61
CA LYS A 112 31.87 -9.06 1.89
C LYS A 112 30.91 -8.49 0.87
N THR A 113 29.89 -7.78 1.35
CA THR A 113 28.90 -7.06 0.54
C THR A 113 28.94 -5.59 0.91
N ILE A 114 29.03 -4.71 -0.09
CA ILE A 114 29.00 -3.25 0.07
C ILE A 114 27.74 -2.76 -0.64
N SER A 115 26.84 -2.11 0.09
CA SER A 115 25.67 -1.48 -0.53
C SER A 115 26.10 -0.29 -1.39
N PRO A 116 25.52 -0.10 -2.59
CA PRO A 116 25.73 1.12 -3.36
C PRO A 116 24.99 2.34 -2.77
N PHE A 117 24.21 2.15 -1.72
CA PHE A 117 23.42 3.19 -1.04
C PHE A 117 23.89 3.36 0.40
N ALA A 118 23.83 4.61 0.90
CA ALA A 118 24.19 4.87 2.29
C ALA A 118 23.07 4.49 3.27
N ASN A 119 21.81 4.52 2.83
CA ASN A 119 20.64 4.23 3.65
C ASN A 119 19.59 3.41 2.88
N HIS A 120 18.66 2.83 3.63
CA HIS A 120 17.57 2.00 3.13
C HIS A 120 16.25 2.44 3.75
N TYR A 121 15.38 3.00 2.92
CA TYR A 121 14.15 3.68 3.31
C TYR A 121 12.95 2.74 3.34
N TYR A 122 12.04 2.94 4.30
CA TYR A 122 10.82 2.17 4.39
C TYR A 122 9.61 2.96 4.90
N PHE A 123 8.45 2.52 4.42
CA PHE A 123 7.08 2.97 4.63
C PHE A 123 6.57 4.07 3.72
N ASN A 124 5.25 4.05 3.54
CA ASN A 124 4.46 5.16 3.08
C ASN A 124 3.74 5.77 4.30
N VAL A 125 3.33 7.03 4.22
CA VAL A 125 2.41 7.58 5.23
C VAL A 125 1.10 6.79 5.30
N CYS A 126 0.61 6.25 4.16
CA CYS A 126 -0.58 5.43 4.07
C CYS A 126 -0.46 4.09 4.83
N THR A 127 0.75 3.54 5.03
CA THR A 127 0.95 2.29 5.77
C THR A 127 0.40 2.39 7.20
N TYR A 128 0.45 3.60 7.78
CA TYR A 128 -0.11 3.93 9.09
C TYR A 128 -1.64 3.81 9.20
N GLY A 129 -2.36 3.79 8.08
CA GLY A 129 -3.82 3.61 8.03
C GLY A 129 -4.25 2.24 7.53
N TYR A 130 -3.51 1.67 6.57
CA TYR A 130 -3.89 0.40 5.93
C TYR A 130 -3.27 -0.86 6.55
N SER A 131 -2.26 -0.73 7.40
CA SER A 131 -1.59 -1.89 8.01
C SER A 131 -1.40 -1.78 9.51
N MET A 132 -0.94 -0.64 10.01
CA MET A 132 -0.50 -0.51 11.42
C MET A 132 -1.32 0.44 12.34
N PRO A 133 -2.55 0.91 12.02
CA PRO A 133 -3.23 1.89 12.88
C PRO A 133 -3.54 1.36 14.29
N TYR A 134 -3.59 0.03 14.46
CA TYR A 134 -3.96 -0.62 15.72
C TYR A 134 -2.87 -1.57 16.25
N TRP A 135 -1.64 -1.50 15.74
CA TRP A 135 -0.57 -2.37 16.23
C TRP A 135 -0.17 -2.02 17.66
N ASP A 136 0.10 -3.07 18.43
CA ASP A 136 0.74 -2.98 19.73
C ASP A 136 2.28 -3.07 19.59
N TRP A 137 2.96 -3.05 20.74
CA TRP A 137 4.42 -3.17 20.77
C TRP A 137 4.92 -4.50 20.21
N GLU A 138 4.26 -5.61 20.53
CA GLU A 138 4.70 -6.94 20.09
C GLU A 138 4.72 -7.06 18.56
N ARG A 139 3.71 -6.50 17.89
CA ARG A 139 3.70 -6.45 16.42
C ARG A 139 4.73 -5.47 15.86
N TRP A 140 4.94 -4.33 16.51
CA TRP A 140 5.97 -3.36 16.10
C TRP A 140 7.40 -3.89 16.27
N GLU A 141 7.69 -4.63 17.33
CA GLU A 141 9.01 -5.25 17.54
C GLU A 141 9.33 -6.23 16.41
N GLN A 142 8.36 -7.05 16.00
CA GLN A 142 8.50 -7.96 14.85
C GLN A 142 8.77 -7.20 13.55
N GLU A 143 8.09 -6.06 13.32
CA GLU A 143 8.34 -5.26 12.12
C GLU A 143 9.74 -4.63 12.14
N ILE A 144 10.21 -4.15 13.28
CA ILE A 144 11.55 -3.56 13.40
C ILE A 144 12.63 -4.64 13.26
N ASP A 145 12.38 -5.85 13.76
CA ASP A 145 13.27 -6.99 13.52
C ASP A 145 13.29 -7.37 12.02
N TRP A 146 12.13 -7.40 11.35
CA TRP A 146 12.04 -7.56 9.90
C TRP A 146 12.83 -6.47 9.17
N MET A 147 12.63 -5.20 9.50
CA MET A 147 13.37 -4.07 8.94
C MET A 147 14.88 -4.28 9.02
N ALA A 148 15.39 -4.61 10.20
CA ALA A 148 16.83 -4.75 10.41
C ALA A 148 17.43 -5.94 9.65
N LEU A 149 16.73 -7.10 9.60
CA LEU A 149 17.16 -8.25 8.79
C LEU A 149 17.20 -7.92 7.29
N HIS A 150 16.28 -7.09 6.82
CA HIS A 150 16.21 -6.67 5.42
C HIS A 150 17.12 -5.47 5.09
N GLY A 151 17.86 -4.96 6.09
CA GLY A 151 18.80 -3.87 5.93
C GLY A 151 18.18 -2.47 5.93
N ILE A 152 16.90 -2.33 6.30
CA ILE A 152 16.21 -1.04 6.44
C ILE A 152 16.76 -0.28 7.64
N ASN A 153 17.27 0.93 7.41
CA ASN A 153 17.82 1.80 8.45
C ASN A 153 17.24 3.22 8.46
N MET A 154 16.30 3.55 7.57
CA MET A 154 15.66 4.88 7.51
C MET A 154 14.13 4.78 7.37
N PRO A 155 13.43 4.20 8.37
CA PRO A 155 11.96 4.08 8.33
C PRO A 155 11.25 5.39 8.72
N LEU A 156 10.02 5.59 8.26
CA LEU A 156 9.11 6.58 8.86
C LEU A 156 8.71 6.16 10.28
N ALA A 157 8.62 7.10 11.22
CA ALA A 157 8.18 6.88 12.61
C ALA A 157 7.16 7.95 13.04
N LEU A 158 5.88 7.74 12.68
CA LEU A 158 4.82 8.77 12.76
C LEU A 158 3.82 8.55 13.91
N VAL A 159 4.00 7.50 14.72
CA VAL A 159 3.14 7.21 15.89
C VAL A 159 3.23 8.38 16.88
N GLY A 160 2.09 8.74 17.49
CA GLY A 160 2.02 9.81 18.49
C GLY A 160 1.88 11.24 17.94
N TYR A 161 1.81 11.44 16.62
CA TYR A 161 1.60 12.77 16.01
C TYR A 161 0.42 13.53 16.65
N GLU A 162 -0.74 12.89 16.76
CA GLU A 162 -1.97 13.51 17.27
C GLU A 162 -1.81 13.96 18.73
N ALA A 163 -1.09 13.19 19.54
CA ALA A 163 -0.82 13.54 20.93
C ALA A 163 0.07 14.79 21.04
N ILE A 164 1.12 14.88 20.21
CA ILE A 164 2.02 16.04 20.21
C ILE A 164 1.31 17.29 19.68
N ILE A 165 0.59 17.20 18.56
CA ILE A 165 -0.10 18.37 18.00
C ILE A 165 -1.24 18.83 18.91
N ALA A 166 -1.96 17.93 19.59
CA ALA A 166 -2.96 18.29 20.58
C ALA A 166 -2.35 19.11 21.74
N ARG A 167 -1.18 18.69 22.26
CA ARG A 167 -0.47 19.47 23.31
C ARG A 167 -0.09 20.87 22.82
N VAL A 168 0.38 21.00 21.58
CA VAL A 168 0.73 22.30 20.98
C VAL A 168 -0.52 23.19 20.87
N TRP A 169 -1.60 22.66 20.31
CA TRP A 169 -2.85 23.39 20.11
C TRP A 169 -3.51 23.82 21.42
N LYS A 170 -3.49 22.96 22.45
CA LYS A 170 -3.95 23.33 23.80
C LYS A 170 -3.15 24.49 24.38
N LYS A 171 -1.82 24.48 24.27
CA LYS A 171 -0.97 25.61 24.69
C LYS A 171 -1.25 26.89 23.91
N MET A 172 -1.86 26.78 22.73
CA MET A 172 -2.30 27.92 21.92
C MET A 172 -3.75 28.33 22.17
N GLY A 173 -4.48 27.62 23.04
CA GLY A 173 -5.81 28.02 23.53
C GLY A 173 -6.99 27.24 22.96
N LEU A 174 -6.77 26.17 22.18
CA LEU A 174 -7.85 25.28 21.76
C LEU A 174 -8.29 24.35 22.89
N THR A 175 -9.58 24.04 22.91
CA THR A 175 -10.20 23.10 23.86
C THR A 175 -10.10 21.66 23.36
N ASP A 176 -10.29 20.70 24.25
CA ASP A 176 -10.35 19.27 23.90
C ASP A 176 -11.47 18.94 22.90
N GLU A 177 -12.63 19.57 23.05
CA GLU A 177 -13.77 19.37 22.13
C GLU A 177 -13.44 19.85 20.71
N GLU A 178 -12.83 21.04 20.58
CA GLU A 178 -12.43 21.60 19.28
C GLU A 178 -11.36 20.73 18.58
N ILE A 179 -10.43 20.17 19.35
CA ILE A 179 -9.38 19.29 18.83
C ILE A 179 -10.00 17.95 18.39
N ASN A 180 -10.84 17.35 19.23
CA ASN A 180 -11.48 16.07 18.95
C ASN A 180 -12.49 16.12 17.81
N HIS A 181 -13.14 17.26 17.60
CA HIS A 181 -14.00 17.47 16.43
C HIS A 181 -13.22 17.48 15.11
N TYR A 182 -11.95 17.87 15.14
CA TYR A 182 -11.08 17.87 13.97
C TYR A 182 -10.47 16.50 13.68
N PHE A 183 -10.08 15.77 14.72
CA PHE A 183 -9.44 14.47 14.56
C PHE A 183 -10.34 13.42 13.90
N VAL A 184 -9.68 12.52 13.16
CA VAL A 184 -10.31 11.35 12.54
C VAL A 184 -10.04 10.08 13.35
N GLY A 185 -10.76 9.00 13.03
CA GLY A 185 -10.51 7.67 13.61
C GLY A 185 -9.11 7.12 13.24
N PRO A 186 -8.55 6.17 14.02
CA PRO A 186 -7.17 5.72 13.87
C PRO A 186 -6.75 5.27 12.47
N ALA A 187 -7.60 4.50 11.80
CA ALA A 187 -7.32 4.01 10.45
C ALA A 187 -7.23 5.14 9.40
N HIS A 188 -7.85 6.30 9.65
CA HIS A 188 -7.93 7.42 8.72
C HIS A 188 -6.85 8.51 8.95
N LEU A 189 -6.01 8.35 9.98
CA LEU A 189 -5.00 9.33 10.38
C LEU A 189 -4.06 9.79 9.25
N PRO A 190 -3.59 8.92 8.31
CA PRO A 190 -2.71 9.37 7.23
C PRO A 190 -3.32 10.51 6.40
N TRP A 191 -4.58 10.39 5.99
CA TRP A 191 -5.26 11.39 5.16
C TRP A 191 -5.60 12.67 5.92
N MET A 192 -5.76 12.60 7.24
CA MET A 192 -5.86 13.81 8.06
C MET A 192 -4.50 14.54 8.15
N ARG A 193 -3.41 13.79 8.36
CA ARG A 193 -2.04 14.35 8.41
C ARG A 193 -1.61 14.97 7.09
N MET A 194 -2.06 14.39 5.97
CA MET A 194 -1.82 14.89 4.61
C MET A 194 -2.79 16.01 4.18
N GLY A 195 -3.77 16.37 5.00
CA GLY A 195 -4.68 17.49 4.70
C GLY A 195 -5.85 17.17 3.78
N ASN A 196 -6.20 15.89 3.62
CA ASN A 196 -7.25 15.46 2.71
C ASN A 196 -8.63 15.40 3.41
N ILE A 197 -8.67 14.97 4.67
CA ILE A 197 -9.92 14.75 5.42
C ILE A 197 -9.83 15.27 6.87
N SER A 198 -10.98 15.48 7.51
CA SER A 198 -11.10 15.85 8.93
C SER A 198 -12.43 15.36 9.52
N GLY A 199 -12.49 15.15 10.84
CA GLY A 199 -13.72 14.86 11.60
C GLY A 199 -14.43 13.51 11.33
N ILE A 200 -13.88 12.64 10.48
CA ILE A 200 -14.46 11.33 10.16
C ILE A 200 -14.08 10.31 11.23
N ASP A 201 -15.05 9.57 11.76
CA ASP A 201 -14.80 8.37 12.59
C ASP A 201 -14.07 8.63 13.94
N GLY A 202 -13.84 9.90 14.30
CA GLY A 202 -13.34 10.32 15.62
C GLY A 202 -14.40 10.18 16.73
N PRO A 203 -14.09 10.59 17.97
CA PRO A 203 -12.90 11.32 18.43
C PRO A 203 -11.71 10.41 18.79
N LEU A 204 -10.56 11.02 19.13
CA LEU A 204 -9.40 10.34 19.73
C LEU A 204 -9.27 10.74 21.20
N ASN A 205 -9.68 9.83 22.09
CA ASN A 205 -9.74 10.11 23.52
C ASN A 205 -8.35 10.21 24.18
N GLU A 206 -8.29 10.70 25.42
CA GLU A 206 -7.02 10.90 26.14
C GLU A 206 -6.19 9.60 26.29
N ASP A 207 -6.85 8.45 26.46
CA ASP A 207 -6.21 7.14 26.53
C ASP A 207 -5.49 6.78 25.22
N TRP A 208 -6.08 7.12 24.06
CA TRP A 208 -5.42 6.96 22.77
C TRP A 208 -4.09 7.73 22.76
N HIS A 209 -4.10 9.00 23.13
CA HIS A 209 -2.88 9.81 23.17
C HIS A 209 -1.83 9.21 24.10
N LYS A 210 -2.20 8.78 25.30
CA LYS A 210 -1.26 8.17 26.27
C LYS A 210 -0.63 6.89 25.71
N LYS A 211 -1.44 5.99 25.13
CA LYS A 211 -0.96 4.73 24.53
C LYS A 211 -0.03 4.97 23.35
N GLN A 212 -0.37 5.90 22.46
CA GLN A 212 0.45 6.20 21.30
C GLN A 212 1.79 6.84 21.68
N ILE A 213 1.82 7.68 22.73
CA ILE A 213 3.08 8.19 23.28
C ILE A 213 3.94 7.03 23.82
N ALA A 214 3.37 6.17 24.66
CA ALA A 214 4.10 5.03 25.23
C ALA A 214 4.66 4.09 24.14
N LEU A 215 3.84 3.78 23.14
CA LEU A 215 4.24 2.96 22.00
C LEU A 215 5.37 3.61 21.20
N GLN A 216 5.29 4.92 20.92
CA GLN A 216 6.31 5.61 20.15
C GLN A 216 7.67 5.68 20.86
N HIS A 217 7.68 5.76 22.19
CA HIS A 217 8.93 5.60 22.95
C HIS A 217 9.59 4.25 22.66
N GLN A 218 8.84 3.16 22.77
CA GLN A 218 9.37 1.82 22.49
C GLN A 218 9.87 1.67 21.05
N ILE A 219 9.12 2.20 20.08
CA ILE A 219 9.50 2.20 18.65
C ILE A 219 10.82 2.94 18.44
N LEU A 220 10.93 4.19 18.91
CA LEU A 220 12.12 5.01 18.70
C LEU A 220 13.33 4.48 19.45
N ASP A 221 13.16 3.98 20.67
CA ASP A 221 14.24 3.39 21.46
C ASP A 221 14.80 2.15 20.77
N ARG A 222 13.92 1.27 20.26
CA ARG A 222 14.35 0.08 19.51
C ARG A 222 15.02 0.45 18.20
N MET A 223 14.46 1.37 17.42
CA MET A 223 15.08 1.87 16.18
C MET A 223 16.48 2.43 16.45
N ARG A 224 16.64 3.27 17.48
CA ARG A 224 17.94 3.85 17.86
C ARG A 224 18.92 2.80 18.36
N SER A 225 18.46 1.79 19.10
CA SER A 225 19.32 0.68 19.58
C SER A 225 19.93 -0.14 18.44
N LEU A 226 19.34 -0.06 17.24
CA LEU A 226 19.81 -0.71 16.02
C LEU A 226 20.48 0.28 15.04
N ASP A 227 20.78 1.51 15.46
CA ASP A 227 21.34 2.59 14.62
C ASP A 227 20.43 3.06 13.47
N MET A 228 19.11 2.80 13.53
CA MET A 228 18.18 3.33 12.55
C MET A 228 18.02 4.85 12.70
N LYS A 229 17.72 5.52 11.58
CA LYS A 229 17.51 6.96 11.41
C LYS A 229 16.03 7.24 11.14
N PRO A 230 15.17 7.24 12.18
CA PRO A 230 13.73 7.44 12.01
C PRO A 230 13.44 8.81 11.38
N ILE A 231 12.55 8.82 10.39
CA ILE A 231 11.97 10.04 9.86
C ILE A 231 10.73 10.38 10.70
N CYS A 232 10.89 11.36 11.58
CA CYS A 232 9.87 11.83 12.51
C CYS A 232 8.91 12.80 11.79
N PRO A 233 7.65 12.98 12.25
CA PRO A 233 6.74 13.92 11.62
C PRO A 233 7.12 15.37 11.96
N GLY A 234 6.77 16.31 11.09
CA GLY A 234 6.71 17.74 11.38
C GLY A 234 5.32 18.31 11.07
N PHE A 235 5.16 19.63 11.22
CA PHE A 235 3.87 20.28 11.01
C PHE A 235 3.67 20.70 9.53
N PRO A 236 2.67 20.16 8.83
CA PRO A 236 2.43 20.41 7.40
C PRO A 236 1.56 21.64 7.10
N GLY A 237 1.01 22.32 8.09
CA GLY A 237 0.16 23.50 7.87
C GLY A 237 -1.35 23.29 8.05
N PHE A 238 -1.80 22.06 8.25
CA PHE A 238 -3.23 21.76 8.45
C PHE A 238 -3.66 22.02 9.90
N ILE A 239 -4.78 22.73 10.07
CA ILE A 239 -5.28 23.18 11.38
C ILE A 239 -6.80 23.08 11.48
N PRO A 240 -7.38 22.94 12.68
CA PRO A 240 -8.81 23.08 12.88
C PRO A 240 -9.28 24.52 12.64
N ARG A 241 -10.48 24.69 12.06
CA ARG A 241 -11.14 26.00 11.91
C ARG A 241 -11.31 26.75 13.23
N ALA A 242 -11.35 26.02 14.35
CA ALA A 242 -11.48 26.55 15.69
C ALA A 242 -10.42 27.60 16.05
N PHE A 243 -9.27 27.61 15.37
CA PHE A 243 -8.28 28.69 15.53
C PHE A 243 -8.84 30.08 15.25
N LYS A 244 -9.90 30.23 14.44
CA LYS A 244 -10.58 31.53 14.24
C LYS A 244 -11.18 32.12 15.51
N ARG A 245 -11.50 31.30 16.52
CA ARG A 245 -11.93 31.81 17.84
C ARG A 245 -10.81 32.60 18.54
N ILE A 246 -9.56 32.19 18.32
CA ILE A 246 -8.36 32.74 18.97
C ILE A 246 -7.71 33.81 18.08
N HIS A 247 -7.76 33.61 16.77
CA HIS A 247 -7.24 34.48 15.74
C HIS A 247 -8.35 34.81 14.71
N PRO A 248 -9.25 35.76 15.02
CA PRO A 248 -10.40 36.06 14.15
C PRO A 248 -10.04 36.46 12.72
N GLU A 249 -8.92 37.16 12.55
CA GLU A 249 -8.38 37.61 11.26
C GLU A 249 -7.57 36.55 10.52
N LEU A 250 -7.43 35.33 11.06
CA LEU A 250 -6.65 34.28 10.42
C LEU A 250 -7.32 33.81 9.13
N GLU A 251 -6.61 33.94 8.01
CA GLU A 251 -7.02 33.34 6.76
C GLU A 251 -6.75 31.83 6.80
N ILE A 252 -7.82 31.06 6.64
CA ILE A 252 -7.78 29.60 6.58
C ILE A 252 -8.35 29.21 5.23
N VAL A 253 -7.55 28.48 4.45
CA VAL A 253 -7.93 27.95 3.15
C VAL A 253 -8.52 26.57 3.34
N GLU A 254 -9.70 26.34 2.79
CA GLU A 254 -10.31 25.02 2.72
C GLU A 254 -9.67 24.21 1.60
N THR A 255 -9.15 23.03 1.93
CA THR A 255 -8.65 22.05 0.98
C THR A 255 -9.77 21.07 0.64
N GLN A 256 -9.80 20.58 -0.59
CA GLN A 256 -10.80 19.63 -1.09
C GLN A 256 -10.09 18.39 -1.64
N TRP A 257 -10.61 17.20 -1.33
CA TRP A 257 -10.09 15.94 -1.85
C TRP A 257 -11.23 15.00 -2.25
N GLY A 258 -11.11 14.39 -3.43
CA GLY A 258 -12.13 13.51 -4.00
C GLY A 258 -13.51 14.14 -4.24
N GLY A 259 -13.64 15.48 -4.16
CA GLY A 259 -14.91 16.21 -4.34
C GLY A 259 -15.93 16.02 -3.21
N ALA A 260 -15.59 15.28 -2.15
CA ALA A 260 -16.49 14.96 -1.04
C ALA A 260 -15.90 15.26 0.34
N PHE A 261 -14.58 15.47 0.42
CA PHE A 261 -13.87 15.67 1.67
C PHE A 261 -13.17 16.99 1.74
N SER A 262 -13.09 17.52 2.97
CA SER A 262 -12.48 18.81 3.24
C SER A 262 -11.53 18.74 4.43
N ASN A 263 -10.51 19.59 4.35
CA ASN A 263 -9.66 19.95 5.47
C ASN A 263 -9.32 21.45 5.36
N TRP A 264 -8.44 21.93 6.23
CA TRP A 264 -8.16 23.35 6.37
C TRP A 264 -6.67 23.58 6.61
N MET A 265 -6.11 24.52 5.87
CA MET A 265 -4.70 24.88 5.95
C MET A 265 -4.50 26.37 6.17
N ILE A 266 -3.39 26.71 6.82
CA ILE A 266 -2.87 28.08 6.85
C ILE A 266 -1.73 28.23 5.84
N SER A 267 -1.66 29.42 5.25
CA SER A 267 -0.52 29.78 4.41
C SER A 267 0.79 29.72 5.21
N PRO A 268 1.91 29.24 4.65
CA PRO A 268 3.21 29.34 5.34
C PRO A 268 3.73 30.76 5.51
N GLN A 269 3.13 31.74 4.82
CA GLN A 269 3.42 33.14 5.03
C GLN A 269 2.81 33.66 6.34
N GLU A 270 1.77 33.00 6.87
CA GLU A 270 1.21 33.34 8.18
C GLU A 270 2.25 33.13 9.29
N PRO A 271 2.46 34.11 10.20
CA PRO A 271 3.36 33.93 11.35
C PRO A 271 3.02 32.71 12.20
N LEU A 272 1.73 32.36 12.26
CA LEU A 272 1.24 31.20 13.01
C LEU A 272 1.79 29.87 12.48
N PHE A 273 2.01 29.73 11.17
CA PHE A 273 2.57 28.51 10.57
C PHE A 273 3.93 28.16 11.19
N LYS A 274 4.86 29.14 11.18
CA LYS A 274 6.19 28.97 11.77
C LYS A 274 6.12 28.77 13.28
N LYS A 275 5.19 29.44 13.97
CA LYS A 275 5.00 29.27 15.42
C LYS A 275 4.55 27.85 15.78
N ILE A 276 3.57 27.29 15.06
CA ILE A 276 3.10 25.91 15.27
C ILE A 276 4.20 24.92 14.89
N GLY A 277 4.83 25.06 13.72
CA GLY A 277 5.85 24.11 13.27
C GLY A 277 7.06 24.04 14.20
N THR A 278 7.56 25.19 14.67
CA THR A 278 8.63 25.22 15.68
C THR A 278 8.17 24.64 17.03
N ALA A 279 6.94 24.92 17.46
CA ALA A 279 6.41 24.37 18.71
C ALA A 279 6.23 22.85 18.64
N PHE A 280 5.74 22.32 17.51
CA PHE A 280 5.57 20.90 17.28
C PHE A 280 6.89 20.13 17.43
N ILE A 281 7.94 20.54 16.70
CA ILE A 281 9.23 19.87 16.78
C ILE A 281 9.82 19.97 18.19
N ARG A 282 9.69 21.12 18.87
CA ARG A 282 10.16 21.24 20.26
C ARG A 282 9.41 20.31 21.23
N GLU A 283 8.09 20.18 21.09
CA GLU A 283 7.33 19.25 21.92
C GLU A 283 7.63 17.79 21.57
N TRP A 284 7.82 17.48 20.28
CA TRP A 284 8.28 16.15 19.84
C TRP A 284 9.64 15.80 20.45
N GLU A 285 10.64 16.67 20.30
CA GLU A 285 11.99 16.42 20.82
C GLU A 285 12.05 16.43 22.34
N LYS A 286 11.19 17.21 23.00
CA LYS A 286 11.05 17.17 24.44
C LYS A 286 10.52 15.83 24.93
N GLU A 287 9.55 15.26 24.22
CA GLU A 287 8.96 13.97 24.56
C GLU A 287 9.91 12.83 24.19
N PHE A 288 10.32 12.76 22.92
CA PHE A 288 10.95 11.59 22.33
C PHE A 288 12.45 11.73 22.06
N GLY A 289 13.04 12.89 22.33
CA GLY A 289 14.41 13.20 21.95
C GLY A 289 14.56 13.69 20.51
N LYS A 290 15.75 14.19 20.20
CA LYS A 290 16.09 14.80 18.90
C LYS A 290 15.98 13.80 17.74
N CYS A 291 15.46 14.24 16.60
CA CYS A 291 15.53 13.51 15.32
C CYS A 291 16.37 14.29 14.30
N ASP A 292 16.97 13.59 13.34
CA ASP A 292 17.73 14.20 12.25
C ASP A 292 16.85 14.52 11.03
N TYR A 293 15.72 13.83 10.88
CA TYR A 293 14.84 13.92 9.71
C TYR A 293 13.41 14.22 10.12
N TYR A 294 12.80 15.23 9.51
CA TYR A 294 11.41 15.63 9.76
C TYR A 294 10.58 15.68 8.48
N LEU A 295 9.56 14.81 8.40
CA LEU A 295 8.60 14.76 7.30
C LEU A 295 7.61 15.92 7.39
N VAL A 296 7.64 16.81 6.40
CA VAL A 296 6.66 17.89 6.25
C VAL A 296 6.16 17.92 4.82
N ASP A 297 4.91 17.51 4.61
CA ASP A 297 4.25 17.46 3.32
C ASP A 297 2.92 18.21 3.36
N SER A 298 2.82 19.24 2.53
CA SER A 298 1.68 20.15 2.49
C SER A 298 0.96 20.16 1.16
N PHE A 299 1.27 19.23 0.26
CA PHE A 299 0.87 19.33 -1.15
C PHE A 299 0.33 18.03 -1.74
N ASN A 300 0.33 16.95 -0.97
CA ASN A 300 -0.05 15.63 -1.44
C ASN A 300 -1.49 15.58 -1.98
N GLU A 301 -1.62 15.37 -3.30
CA GLU A 301 -2.89 15.24 -4.04
C GLU A 301 -3.90 16.38 -3.86
N MET A 302 -3.42 17.59 -3.60
CA MET A 302 -4.27 18.76 -3.45
C MET A 302 -4.20 19.69 -4.66
N ASP A 303 -5.30 20.40 -4.92
CA ASP A 303 -5.32 21.51 -5.87
C ASP A 303 -4.64 22.73 -5.22
N ILE A 304 -3.45 23.08 -5.71
CA ILE A 304 -2.72 24.26 -5.21
C ILE A 304 -2.99 25.45 -6.13
N PRO A 305 -3.47 26.60 -5.62
CA PRO A 305 -3.78 27.77 -6.42
C PRO A 305 -2.50 28.54 -6.79
N PHE A 306 -1.55 27.87 -7.44
CA PHE A 306 -0.38 28.56 -7.96
C PHE A 306 -0.76 29.45 -9.15
N PRO A 307 -0.17 30.66 -9.27
CA PRO A 307 -0.26 31.44 -10.50
C PRO A 307 0.14 30.62 -11.73
N GLU A 308 -0.37 30.98 -12.90
CA GLU A 308 -0.12 30.27 -14.16
C GLU A 308 1.38 30.08 -14.45
N LYS A 309 1.70 29.04 -15.23
CA LYS A 309 3.08 28.77 -15.65
C LYS A 309 3.66 29.96 -16.41
N GLY A 310 4.92 30.25 -16.11
CA GLY A 310 5.62 31.41 -16.69
C GLY A 310 5.40 32.70 -15.90
N ASN A 311 4.43 32.78 -14.99
CA ASN A 311 4.27 33.94 -14.11
C ASN A 311 5.37 33.95 -13.03
N PRO A 312 6.20 35.01 -12.91
CA PRO A 312 7.24 35.11 -11.89
C PRO A 312 6.74 34.90 -10.45
N LYS A 313 5.51 35.35 -10.16
CA LYS A 313 4.89 35.20 -8.83
C LYS A 313 4.74 33.73 -8.41
N ARG A 314 4.57 32.81 -9.36
CA ARG A 314 4.52 31.36 -9.08
C ARG A 314 5.79 30.88 -8.40
N TYR A 315 6.93 31.25 -8.98
CA TYR A 315 8.23 30.80 -8.50
C TYR A 315 8.64 31.52 -7.21
N GLU A 316 8.30 32.79 -7.06
CA GLU A 316 8.48 33.52 -5.80
C GLU A 316 7.67 32.91 -4.66
N MET A 317 6.40 32.57 -4.93
CA MET A 317 5.52 31.90 -3.98
C MET A 317 6.09 30.54 -3.56
N ALA A 318 6.51 29.70 -4.53
CA ALA A 318 7.13 28.40 -4.25
C ALA A 318 8.42 28.55 -3.43
N ALA A 319 9.32 29.47 -3.79
CA ALA A 319 10.55 29.70 -3.05
C ALA A 319 10.31 30.23 -1.63
N SER A 320 9.31 31.09 -1.44
CA SER A 320 8.89 31.59 -0.12
C SER A 320 8.30 30.47 0.74
N TYR A 321 7.53 29.57 0.12
CA TYR A 321 6.97 28.39 0.76
C TYR A 321 8.08 27.49 1.31
N GLY A 322 9.00 27.03 0.45
CA GLY A 322 10.08 26.13 0.86
C GLY A 322 10.99 26.74 1.91
N LYS A 323 11.28 28.05 1.80
CA LYS A 323 12.00 28.79 2.85
C LYS A 323 11.25 28.75 4.19
N SER A 324 9.95 29.01 4.20
CA SER A 324 9.16 29.12 5.43
C SER A 324 9.01 27.77 6.15
N VAL A 325 8.83 26.69 5.39
CA VAL A 325 8.81 25.32 5.93
C VAL A 325 10.15 24.99 6.58
N TYR A 326 11.25 25.13 5.84
CA TYR A 326 12.56 24.81 6.37
C TYR A 326 12.95 25.70 7.56
N GLU A 327 12.61 27.00 7.55
CA GLU A 327 12.85 27.88 8.70
C GLU A 327 12.11 27.42 9.97
N SER A 328 10.90 26.88 9.85
CA SER A 328 10.15 26.36 11.00
C SER A 328 10.86 25.17 11.65
N ILE A 329 11.46 24.30 10.83
CA ILE A 329 12.25 23.13 11.24
C ILE A 329 13.57 23.59 11.86
N ARG A 330 14.36 24.37 11.10
CA ARG A 330 15.69 24.86 11.49
C ARG A 330 15.67 25.65 12.81
N LYS A 331 14.60 26.39 13.08
CA LYS A 331 14.43 27.17 14.32
C LYS A 331 14.22 26.29 15.56
N ALA A 332 13.67 25.09 15.39
CA ALA A 332 13.57 24.11 16.47
C ALA A 332 14.86 23.29 16.56
N ASN A 333 15.35 22.77 15.43
CA ASN A 333 16.54 21.96 15.33
C ASN A 333 17.36 22.37 14.09
N ALA A 334 18.48 23.05 14.31
CA ALA A 334 19.32 23.58 13.23
C ALA A 334 20.04 22.50 12.40
N GLY A 335 20.19 21.29 12.94
CA GLY A 335 20.83 20.16 12.27
C GLY A 335 19.88 19.38 11.35
N ALA A 336 18.58 19.51 11.57
CA ALA A 336 17.56 18.69 10.93
C ALA A 336 17.46 18.88 9.41
N VAL A 337 17.07 17.79 8.75
CA VAL A 337 16.77 17.69 7.32
C VAL A 337 15.26 17.68 7.14
N TRP A 338 14.77 18.51 6.22
CA TRP A 338 13.38 18.48 5.79
C TRP A 338 13.17 17.30 4.83
N VAL A 339 12.27 16.38 5.19
CA VAL A 339 11.85 15.28 4.30
C VAL A 339 10.54 15.63 3.62
N MET A 340 10.44 15.36 2.31
CA MET A 340 9.24 15.58 1.50
C MET A 340 8.95 14.38 0.61
N GLN A 341 7.67 13.99 0.53
CA GLN A 341 7.23 12.95 -0.41
C GLN A 341 7.25 13.49 -1.84
N GLY A 342 7.73 12.68 -2.78
CA GLY A 342 7.84 13.04 -4.19
C GLY A 342 6.71 12.54 -5.08
N TRP A 343 5.63 11.98 -4.52
CA TRP A 343 4.48 11.44 -5.28
C TRP A 343 3.96 12.44 -6.33
N MET A 344 3.76 13.69 -5.92
CA MET A 344 3.23 14.74 -6.79
C MET A 344 4.13 15.11 -7.98
N PHE A 345 5.43 14.79 -7.92
CA PHE A 345 6.39 15.14 -8.99
C PHE A 345 6.23 14.27 -10.24
N GLY A 346 5.72 13.05 -10.05
CA GLY A 346 5.25 12.18 -11.14
C GLY A 346 3.78 12.44 -11.46
N TYR A 347 2.91 12.27 -10.45
CA TYR A 347 1.45 12.33 -10.57
C TYR A 347 0.92 13.67 -11.10
N GLN A 348 1.42 14.79 -10.56
CA GLN A 348 1.03 16.15 -10.88
C GLN A 348 2.17 16.91 -11.57
N ARG A 349 2.96 16.25 -12.44
CA ARG A 349 4.08 16.89 -13.17
C ARG A 349 3.69 18.13 -13.96
N HIS A 350 2.42 18.23 -14.35
CA HIS A 350 1.89 19.43 -15.00
C HIS A 350 1.82 20.64 -14.04
N ILE A 351 1.75 20.47 -12.72
CA ILE A 351 1.90 21.54 -11.71
C ILE A 351 3.37 21.66 -11.30
N TRP A 352 3.96 20.53 -10.95
CA TRP A 352 5.34 20.41 -10.51
C TRP A 352 6.26 20.24 -11.71
N ASP A 353 6.38 21.26 -12.54
CA ASP A 353 7.40 21.24 -13.59
C ASP A 353 8.80 21.50 -13.01
N TYR A 354 9.82 21.35 -13.87
CA TYR A 354 11.20 21.61 -13.51
C TYR A 354 11.33 22.93 -12.72
N LYS A 355 10.94 24.07 -13.30
CA LYS A 355 11.10 25.39 -12.68
C LYS A 355 10.35 25.54 -11.35
N THR A 356 9.15 24.96 -11.22
CA THR A 356 8.34 25.08 -10.00
C THR A 356 8.98 24.32 -8.84
N LEU A 357 9.42 23.07 -9.04
CA LEU A 357 10.14 22.32 -8.00
C LEU A 357 11.49 22.99 -7.67
N GLY A 358 12.23 23.42 -8.70
CA GLY A 358 13.50 24.13 -8.52
C GLY A 358 13.33 25.39 -7.68
N ALA A 359 12.25 26.15 -7.89
CA ALA A 359 11.93 27.31 -7.06
C ALA A 359 11.63 26.94 -5.61
N LEU A 360 10.80 25.91 -5.38
CA LEU A 360 10.46 25.43 -4.03
C LEU A 360 11.71 25.13 -3.19
N VAL A 361 12.68 24.43 -3.78
CA VAL A 361 13.88 23.98 -3.06
C VAL A 361 15.05 24.97 -3.12
N SER A 362 14.92 26.07 -3.86
CA SER A 362 16.02 27.03 -4.13
C SER A 362 16.58 27.73 -2.89
N LYS A 363 15.77 27.89 -1.85
CA LYS A 363 16.14 28.59 -0.61
C LYS A 363 16.45 27.65 0.56
N VAL A 364 16.63 26.36 0.29
CA VAL A 364 17.00 25.34 1.28
C VAL A 364 18.36 24.77 0.90
N PRO A 365 19.32 24.64 1.83
CA PRO A 365 20.62 24.02 1.55
C PRO A 365 20.48 22.59 1.01
N ASP A 366 21.42 22.16 0.16
CA ASP A 366 21.37 20.85 -0.51
C ASP A 366 21.34 19.67 0.47
N ASP A 367 22.05 19.78 1.59
CA ASP A 367 22.15 18.78 2.66
C ASP A 367 21.03 18.90 3.72
N LYS A 368 20.05 19.78 3.51
CA LYS A 368 18.96 20.08 4.45
C LYS A 368 17.57 19.79 3.91
N ILE A 369 17.50 19.12 2.75
CA ILE A 369 16.27 18.57 2.21
C ILE A 369 16.52 17.18 1.61
N LEU A 370 15.61 16.25 1.89
CA LEU A 370 15.56 14.90 1.38
C LEU A 370 14.24 14.69 0.64
N LEU A 371 14.31 14.40 -0.67
CA LEU A 371 13.15 14.09 -1.50
C LEU A 371 12.98 12.58 -1.63
N LEU A 372 11.80 12.07 -1.27
CA LEU A 372 11.47 10.67 -1.43
C LEU A 372 10.90 10.46 -2.84
N ASP A 373 11.67 9.93 -3.81
CA ASP A 373 11.15 9.63 -5.15
C ASP A 373 10.31 8.34 -5.09
N LEU A 374 9.07 8.49 -4.60
CA LEU A 374 8.28 7.37 -4.08
C LEU A 374 7.94 6.29 -5.12
N ALA A 375 7.74 6.68 -6.39
CA ALA A 375 6.93 5.91 -7.35
C ALA A 375 7.63 5.69 -8.70
N VAL A 376 8.90 5.27 -8.68
CA VAL A 376 9.68 5.03 -9.92
C VAL A 376 9.03 3.95 -10.79
N ASP A 377 8.50 2.89 -10.18
CA ASP A 377 7.67 1.86 -10.82
C ASP A 377 6.45 2.45 -11.55
N TYR A 378 5.76 3.42 -10.96
CA TYR A 378 4.63 4.10 -11.60
C TYR A 378 5.08 4.92 -12.80
N ASN A 379 6.17 5.69 -12.69
CA ASN A 379 6.71 6.44 -13.82
C ASN A 379 6.99 5.52 -15.01
N LYS A 380 7.64 4.37 -14.78
CA LYS A 380 8.03 3.41 -15.82
C LYS A 380 6.86 2.61 -16.37
N HIS A 381 6.03 2.05 -15.49
CA HIS A 381 5.11 0.97 -15.85
C HIS A 381 3.63 1.34 -15.82
N PHE A 382 3.26 2.51 -15.32
CA PHE A 382 1.86 2.96 -15.27
C PHE A 382 1.63 4.27 -16.00
N TRP A 383 2.33 5.33 -15.61
CA TRP A 383 2.25 6.64 -16.25
C TRP A 383 3.02 6.70 -17.57
N HIS A 384 3.99 5.79 -17.77
CA HIS A 384 4.89 5.75 -18.94
C HIS A 384 5.53 7.12 -19.23
N SER A 385 6.01 7.74 -18.16
CA SER A 385 6.67 9.05 -18.16
C SER A 385 8.17 8.88 -17.92
N GLU A 386 8.96 9.88 -18.27
CA GLU A 386 10.34 9.99 -17.78
C GLU A 386 10.38 9.90 -16.24
N VAL A 387 11.36 9.20 -15.68
CA VAL A 387 11.53 9.11 -14.23
C VAL A 387 11.94 10.46 -13.63
N ASN A 388 11.53 10.73 -12.39
CA ASN A 388 11.70 12.05 -11.79
C ASN A 388 13.17 12.48 -11.70
N TRP A 389 14.06 11.59 -11.27
CA TRP A 389 15.49 11.91 -11.14
C TRP A 389 16.18 12.29 -12.46
N GLU A 390 15.73 11.77 -13.62
CA GLU A 390 16.19 12.26 -14.93
C GLU A 390 15.57 13.62 -15.25
N TYR A 391 14.24 13.74 -15.12
CA TYR A 391 13.50 14.95 -15.46
C TYR A 391 13.99 16.18 -14.67
N TYR A 392 14.26 16.02 -13.36
CA TYR A 392 14.77 17.07 -12.48
C TYR A 392 16.30 17.12 -12.37
N LYS A 393 17.02 16.35 -13.21
CA LYS A 393 18.49 16.34 -13.30
C LYS A 393 19.16 16.14 -11.93
N GLY A 394 18.84 15.02 -11.28
CA GLY A 394 19.34 14.69 -9.95
C GLY A 394 18.77 15.59 -8.87
N PHE A 395 17.51 16.03 -9.04
CA PHE A 395 16.76 16.87 -8.11
C PHE A 395 17.53 18.10 -7.62
N TYR A 396 18.15 18.86 -8.53
CA TYR A 396 18.93 20.06 -8.15
C TYR A 396 20.03 19.76 -7.12
N ASN A 397 20.61 18.56 -7.17
CA ASN A 397 21.63 18.07 -6.23
C ASN A 397 21.14 17.95 -4.77
N LYS A 398 19.82 18.05 -4.53
CA LYS A 398 19.22 17.74 -3.22
C LYS A 398 19.35 16.24 -2.94
N GLN A 399 19.41 15.88 -1.65
CA GLN A 399 19.39 14.47 -1.28
C GLN A 399 18.09 13.84 -1.76
N TRP A 400 18.16 12.63 -2.31
CA TRP A 400 16.97 11.90 -2.72
C TRP A 400 17.09 10.38 -2.53
N VAL A 401 15.94 9.74 -2.51
CA VAL A 401 15.77 8.29 -2.33
C VAL A 401 15.18 7.70 -3.60
N TYR A 402 15.80 6.65 -4.16
CA TYR A 402 15.17 5.81 -5.16
C TYR A 402 14.17 4.89 -4.44
N SER A 403 12.88 5.02 -4.74
CA SER A 403 11.84 4.21 -4.10
C SER A 403 10.79 3.74 -5.10
N VAL A 404 10.15 2.62 -4.76
CA VAL A 404 9.01 2.04 -5.48
C VAL A 404 7.77 1.98 -4.57
N ILE A 405 6.57 1.90 -5.15
CA ILE A 405 5.30 1.68 -4.42
C ILE A 405 4.75 0.31 -4.82
N PRO A 406 5.26 -0.78 -4.23
CA PRO A 406 4.87 -2.13 -4.63
C PRO A 406 3.42 -2.47 -4.26
N ASN A 407 2.73 -1.60 -3.49
CA ASN A 407 1.36 -1.81 -3.08
C ASN A 407 0.58 -0.50 -2.88
N MET A 408 -0.68 -0.48 -3.34
CA MET A 408 -1.67 0.56 -3.07
C MET A 408 -2.86 0.01 -2.28
N GLY A 409 -3.29 0.69 -1.21
CA GLY A 409 -4.45 0.34 -0.39
C GLY A 409 -4.33 -0.95 0.44
N GLY A 410 -3.16 -1.58 0.48
CA GLY A 410 -2.97 -2.91 1.06
C GLY A 410 -3.67 -4.03 0.28
N LYS A 411 -3.92 -3.82 -1.01
CA LYS A 411 -4.59 -4.82 -1.87
C LYS A 411 -3.77 -6.12 -1.91
N VAL A 412 -4.46 -7.24 -2.01
CA VAL A 412 -3.87 -8.60 -1.95
C VAL A 412 -3.64 -9.20 -3.34
N GLY A 413 -4.31 -8.70 -4.38
CA GLY A 413 -4.13 -9.21 -5.74
C GLY A 413 -2.68 -9.12 -6.21
N MET A 414 -2.22 -10.15 -6.92
CA MET A 414 -0.85 -10.23 -7.41
C MET A 414 -0.61 -9.26 -8.58
N THR A 415 0.45 -8.46 -8.48
CA THR A 415 0.95 -7.62 -9.57
C THR A 415 2.38 -7.18 -9.30
N GLY A 416 3.16 -6.98 -10.35
CA GLY A 416 4.52 -6.45 -10.24
C GLY A 416 5.37 -6.90 -11.41
N ILE A 417 6.48 -6.21 -11.68
CA ILE A 417 7.45 -6.65 -12.67
C ILE A 417 8.72 -6.99 -11.89
N LEU A 418 8.90 -8.28 -11.56
CA LEU A 418 10.00 -8.70 -10.68
C LEU A 418 11.38 -8.29 -11.22
N ASP A 419 11.58 -8.38 -12.53
CA ASP A 419 12.82 -7.91 -13.18
C ASP A 419 13.09 -6.42 -12.91
N PHE A 420 12.08 -5.57 -13.01
CA PHE A 420 12.21 -4.15 -12.71
C PHE A 420 12.52 -3.92 -11.23
N TYR A 421 11.84 -4.61 -10.32
CA TYR A 421 12.09 -4.46 -8.88
C TYR A 421 13.49 -4.92 -8.46
N ALA A 422 14.06 -5.90 -9.17
CA ALA A 422 15.41 -6.36 -8.89
C ALA A 422 16.51 -5.49 -9.50
N ASN A 423 16.24 -4.84 -10.64
CA ASN A 423 17.28 -4.28 -11.50
C ASN A 423 17.07 -2.80 -11.87
N GLY A 424 15.90 -2.22 -11.64
CA GLY A 424 15.54 -0.87 -12.07
C GLY A 424 16.37 0.24 -11.42
N HIS A 425 16.92 0.01 -10.23
CA HIS A 425 17.80 0.95 -9.53
C HIS A 425 19.18 1.09 -10.19
N LEU A 426 19.60 0.10 -10.99
CA LEU A 426 20.87 0.14 -11.72
C LEU A 426 20.91 1.27 -12.76
N GLU A 427 19.76 1.62 -13.35
CA GLU A 427 19.65 2.78 -14.24
C GLU A 427 19.95 4.09 -13.49
N ALA A 428 19.39 4.26 -12.28
CA ALA A 428 19.65 5.43 -11.46
C ALA A 428 21.11 5.50 -11.01
N LEU A 429 21.73 4.35 -10.67
CA LEU A 429 23.13 4.28 -10.27
C LEU A 429 24.10 4.63 -11.40
N SER A 430 23.74 4.32 -12.65
CA SER A 430 24.58 4.54 -13.83
C SER A 430 24.35 5.88 -14.54
N SER A 431 23.29 6.61 -14.19
CA SER A 431 22.97 7.86 -14.87
C SER A 431 23.92 9.01 -14.55
N PRO A 432 24.28 9.86 -15.54
CA PRO A 432 24.98 11.11 -15.29
C PRO A 432 24.18 12.10 -14.43
N ASN A 433 22.84 11.95 -14.39
CA ASN A 433 21.94 12.77 -13.60
C ASN A 433 21.62 12.15 -12.22
N LYS A 434 22.38 11.14 -11.75
CA LYS A 434 22.16 10.52 -10.44
C LYS A 434 22.11 11.53 -9.29
N GLY A 435 22.91 12.60 -9.36
CA GLY A 435 22.98 13.61 -8.30
C GLY A 435 23.28 12.99 -6.93
N ASN A 436 22.64 13.50 -5.88
CA ASN A 436 22.85 13.10 -4.50
C ASN A 436 21.88 11.98 -4.06
N LEU A 437 21.96 10.83 -4.74
CA LEU A 437 21.22 9.62 -4.41
C LEU A 437 21.79 9.00 -3.13
N ILE A 438 21.05 9.05 -2.02
CA ILE A 438 21.55 8.61 -0.71
C ILE A 438 20.92 7.29 -0.21
N ALA A 439 19.81 6.86 -0.80
CA ALA A 439 19.08 5.70 -0.33
C ALA A 439 18.32 4.96 -1.42
N HIS A 440 18.11 3.67 -1.19
CA HIS A 440 17.16 2.82 -1.89
C HIS A 440 15.99 2.50 -0.94
N GLY A 441 14.79 2.28 -1.44
CA GLY A 441 13.68 1.96 -0.55
C GLY A 441 12.39 1.55 -1.23
N LEU A 442 11.37 1.43 -0.39
CA LEU A 442 10.03 1.07 -0.79
C LEU A 442 9.00 1.78 0.10
N ALA A 443 7.94 2.26 -0.52
CA ALA A 443 6.88 3.04 0.12
C ALA A 443 5.50 2.39 -0.11
N PRO A 444 5.28 1.14 0.36
CA PRO A 444 4.00 0.46 0.19
C PRO A 444 2.89 1.17 0.98
N GLU A 445 1.73 1.40 0.37
CA GLU A 445 0.58 1.90 1.13
C GLU A 445 0.07 0.87 2.14
N GLY A 446 0.22 -0.43 1.87
CA GLY A 446 -0.07 -1.50 2.81
C GLY A 446 0.80 -2.72 2.57
N ILE A 447 1.10 -3.43 3.66
CA ILE A 447 2.06 -4.55 3.72
C ILE A 447 1.35 -5.87 4.10
N GLU A 448 2.11 -6.92 4.44
CA GLU A 448 1.60 -8.26 4.77
C GLU A 448 0.90 -8.97 3.59
N ASN A 449 1.42 -8.77 2.38
CA ASN A 449 0.99 -9.36 1.11
C ASN A 449 2.18 -9.49 0.15
N ASN A 450 2.06 -10.31 -0.91
CA ASN A 450 3.06 -10.43 -1.99
C ASN A 450 4.53 -10.48 -1.52
N GLU A 451 4.85 -11.28 -0.50
CA GLU A 451 6.14 -11.23 0.22
C GLU A 451 7.36 -11.35 -0.69
N VAL A 452 7.25 -12.12 -1.78
CA VAL A 452 8.30 -12.26 -2.80
C VAL A 452 8.80 -10.92 -3.36
N LEU A 453 7.90 -9.92 -3.50
CA LEU A 453 8.28 -8.58 -3.95
C LEU A 453 9.16 -7.87 -2.92
N TYR A 454 8.80 -7.96 -1.65
CA TYR A 454 9.48 -7.26 -0.56
C TYR A 454 10.86 -7.86 -0.29
N GLU A 455 10.98 -9.18 -0.33
CA GLU A 455 12.27 -9.88 -0.27
C GLU A 455 13.16 -9.48 -1.44
N LEU A 456 12.62 -9.43 -2.67
CA LEU A 456 13.40 -9.08 -3.86
C LEU A 456 13.90 -7.64 -3.84
N VAL A 457 13.01 -6.67 -3.54
CA VAL A 457 13.35 -5.24 -3.52
C VAL A 457 14.39 -4.95 -2.43
N THR A 458 14.28 -5.60 -1.27
CA THR A 458 15.25 -5.41 -0.19
C THR A 458 16.60 -6.04 -0.51
N ASP A 459 16.66 -7.16 -1.24
CA ASP A 459 17.90 -7.70 -1.79
C ASP A 459 18.52 -6.79 -2.86
N ALA A 460 17.71 -6.25 -3.77
CA ALA A 460 18.14 -5.33 -4.81
C ALA A 460 18.85 -4.09 -4.24
N GLY A 461 18.37 -3.56 -3.11
CA GLY A 461 18.99 -2.44 -2.40
C GLY A 461 20.41 -2.69 -1.87
N TRP A 462 20.90 -3.93 -1.91
CA TRP A 462 22.28 -4.30 -1.54
C TRP A 462 23.13 -4.72 -2.74
N SER A 463 22.60 -4.63 -3.96
CA SER A 463 23.29 -4.99 -5.19
C SER A 463 23.54 -3.79 -6.10
N ASN A 464 24.72 -3.74 -6.72
CA ASN A 464 25.07 -2.81 -7.80
C ASN A 464 25.21 -3.52 -9.16
N HIS A 465 24.78 -4.77 -9.25
CA HIS A 465 24.83 -5.61 -10.44
C HIS A 465 23.47 -6.27 -10.68
N LYS A 466 23.28 -6.77 -11.90
CA LYS A 466 22.04 -7.42 -12.30
C LYS A 466 21.80 -8.69 -11.46
N ILE A 467 20.58 -8.83 -10.94
CA ILE A 467 20.07 -10.04 -10.31
C ILE A 467 19.32 -10.85 -11.37
N GLU A 468 19.71 -12.12 -11.53
CA GLU A 468 19.03 -13.05 -12.42
C GLU A 468 17.79 -13.63 -11.73
N ILE A 469 16.62 -13.12 -12.11
CA ILE A 469 15.34 -13.38 -11.42
C ILE A 469 15.03 -14.86 -11.24
N ARG A 470 15.30 -15.68 -12.26
CA ARG A 470 14.96 -17.10 -12.20
C ARG A 470 15.80 -17.85 -11.15
N GLU A 471 17.08 -17.52 -11.04
CA GLU A 471 17.94 -18.10 -10.01
C GLU A 471 17.58 -17.56 -8.62
N TRP A 472 17.31 -16.26 -8.50
CA TRP A 472 16.85 -15.69 -7.24
C TRP A 472 15.53 -16.33 -6.75
N LEU A 473 14.58 -16.63 -7.65
CA LEU A 473 13.32 -17.32 -7.29
C LEU A 473 13.54 -18.78 -6.89
N LYS A 474 14.56 -19.44 -7.44
CA LYS A 474 14.98 -20.77 -6.99
C LYS A 474 15.46 -20.70 -5.55
N ASP A 475 16.37 -19.77 -5.25
CA ASP A 475 16.94 -19.59 -3.90
C ASP A 475 15.89 -19.12 -2.89
N TYR A 476 14.96 -18.25 -3.30
CA TYR A 476 13.79 -17.87 -2.51
C TYR A 476 12.96 -19.09 -2.13
N SER A 477 12.69 -19.97 -3.11
CA SER A 477 11.87 -21.18 -2.88
C SER A 477 12.59 -22.18 -1.96
N GLU A 478 13.90 -22.35 -2.10
CA GLU A 478 14.70 -23.20 -1.22
C GLU A 478 14.75 -22.66 0.21
N ASN A 479 14.93 -21.35 0.38
CA ASN A 479 14.89 -20.72 1.70
C ASN A 479 13.51 -20.79 2.36
N ARG A 480 12.45 -20.61 1.58
CA ARG A 480 11.09 -20.59 2.11
C ARG A 480 10.55 -21.98 2.42
N TYR A 481 10.81 -22.95 1.53
CA TYR A 481 10.22 -24.28 1.60
C TYR A 481 11.20 -25.40 1.98
N GLY A 482 12.49 -25.08 2.12
CA GLY A 482 13.58 -26.03 2.41
C GLY A 482 14.10 -26.78 1.19
N LYS A 483 13.42 -26.69 0.04
CA LYS A 483 13.83 -27.18 -1.27
C LYS A 483 13.01 -26.52 -2.38
N THR A 484 13.46 -26.62 -3.62
CA THR A 484 12.68 -26.29 -4.81
C THR A 484 12.24 -27.55 -5.55
N SER A 485 11.19 -27.45 -6.37
CA SER A 485 10.71 -28.52 -7.25
C SER A 485 10.55 -28.03 -8.69
N ALA A 486 10.48 -28.95 -9.65
CA ALA A 486 10.24 -28.60 -11.05
C ALA A 486 8.89 -27.89 -11.25
N ASP A 487 7.88 -28.26 -10.46
CA ASP A 487 6.56 -27.62 -10.45
C ASP A 487 6.62 -26.19 -9.92
N ILE A 488 7.37 -25.92 -8.84
CA ILE A 488 7.56 -24.55 -8.35
C ILE A 488 8.28 -23.68 -9.38
N MET A 489 9.34 -24.21 -10.02
CA MET A 489 10.05 -23.44 -11.05
C MET A 489 9.15 -23.17 -12.26
N SER A 490 8.33 -24.13 -12.67
CA SER A 490 7.34 -23.95 -13.73
C SER A 490 6.28 -22.92 -13.34
N ALA A 491 5.83 -22.93 -12.07
CA ALA A 491 4.92 -21.93 -11.53
C ALA A 491 5.50 -20.52 -11.68
N TRP A 492 6.75 -20.31 -11.25
CA TRP A 492 7.44 -19.04 -11.42
C TRP A 492 7.58 -18.61 -12.88
N ASP A 493 7.98 -19.53 -13.78
CA ASP A 493 8.13 -19.23 -15.21
C ASP A 493 6.82 -18.74 -15.86
N TYR A 494 5.67 -19.27 -15.41
CA TYR A 494 4.34 -18.82 -15.85
C TYR A 494 3.87 -17.54 -15.16
N LEU A 495 4.14 -17.38 -13.86
CA LEU A 495 3.78 -16.16 -13.13
C LEU A 495 4.57 -14.94 -13.64
N LEU A 496 5.84 -15.13 -14.04
CA LEU A 496 6.67 -14.12 -14.70
C LEU A 496 6.14 -13.69 -16.07
N LYS A 497 5.34 -14.53 -16.75
CA LYS A 497 4.66 -14.19 -18.01
C LYS A 497 3.29 -13.54 -17.79
N SER A 498 2.81 -13.52 -16.54
CA SER A 498 1.49 -13.01 -16.16
C SER A 498 1.62 -11.90 -15.11
N VAL A 499 1.20 -12.14 -13.87
CA VAL A 499 1.09 -11.13 -12.80
C VAL A 499 2.44 -10.58 -12.34
N TYR A 500 3.52 -11.35 -12.42
CA TYR A 500 4.88 -10.92 -12.05
C TYR A 500 5.73 -10.43 -13.23
N GLY A 501 5.12 -10.33 -14.42
CA GLY A 501 5.65 -9.63 -15.59
C GLY A 501 4.78 -8.46 -16.05
N THR A 502 3.75 -8.12 -15.29
CA THR A 502 2.82 -7.02 -15.61
C THR A 502 2.48 -6.19 -14.38
N PHE A 503 2.11 -4.93 -14.61
CA PHE A 503 1.85 -3.96 -13.54
C PHE A 503 0.44 -3.37 -13.65
N THR A 504 -0.27 -3.33 -12.53
CA THR A 504 -1.46 -2.50 -12.32
C THR A 504 -1.36 -1.81 -10.96
N ASP A 505 -1.77 -0.56 -10.89
CA ASP A 505 -1.83 0.26 -9.68
C ASP A 505 -2.85 -0.25 -8.65
N HIS A 506 -3.93 -0.88 -9.09
CA HIS A 506 -5.04 -1.28 -8.24
C HIS A 506 -5.49 -2.72 -8.48
N PRO A 507 -4.67 -3.75 -8.16
CA PRO A 507 -4.94 -5.16 -8.42
C PRO A 507 -6.15 -5.67 -7.61
N ARG A 508 -7.30 -5.79 -8.28
CA ARG A 508 -8.57 -6.27 -7.72
C ARG A 508 -9.29 -7.12 -8.74
N PHE A 509 -9.94 -8.18 -8.29
CA PHE A 509 -10.95 -8.87 -9.08
C PHE A 509 -12.24 -8.06 -9.12
N ASN A 510 -13.06 -8.26 -10.16
CA ASN A 510 -14.33 -7.54 -10.27
C ASN A 510 -15.30 -7.83 -9.10
N TRP A 511 -15.23 -9.02 -8.50
CA TRP A 511 -16.11 -9.43 -7.41
C TRP A 511 -15.83 -8.71 -6.09
N GLN A 512 -14.68 -8.04 -5.96
CA GLN A 512 -14.37 -7.18 -4.82
C GLN A 512 -15.05 -5.81 -4.91
N LEU A 513 -15.60 -5.46 -6.07
CA LEU A 513 -16.19 -4.17 -6.35
C LEU A 513 -17.71 -4.28 -6.38
N ARG A 514 -18.41 -3.16 -6.17
CA ARG A 514 -19.87 -3.13 -6.24
C ARG A 514 -20.35 -3.69 -7.61
N PRO A 515 -21.27 -4.68 -7.62
CA PRO A 515 -21.78 -5.29 -8.84
C PRO A 515 -22.31 -4.24 -9.83
N SER A 516 -22.28 -4.58 -11.12
CA SER A 516 -22.63 -3.72 -12.26
C SER A 516 -21.72 -2.51 -12.54
N MET A 517 -20.91 -2.05 -11.57
CA MET A 517 -20.00 -0.92 -11.81
C MET A 517 -18.80 -1.33 -12.66
N VAL A 518 -18.28 -2.55 -12.48
CA VAL A 518 -17.06 -3.01 -13.14
C VAL A 518 -17.29 -4.38 -13.78
N LYS A 519 -17.03 -4.46 -15.09
CA LYS A 519 -17.09 -5.72 -15.84
C LYS A 519 -15.87 -6.62 -15.59
N ASN A 520 -14.66 -6.05 -15.67
CA ASN A 520 -13.39 -6.79 -15.58
C ASN A 520 -12.57 -6.26 -14.40
N GLY A 521 -11.95 -7.16 -13.64
CA GLY A 521 -10.90 -6.81 -12.70
C GLY A 521 -9.65 -6.31 -13.43
N SER A 522 -8.66 -5.91 -12.64
CA SER A 522 -7.38 -5.37 -13.11
C SER A 522 -6.23 -6.37 -13.07
N ILE A 523 -6.39 -7.50 -12.36
CA ILE A 523 -5.38 -8.55 -12.25
C ILE A 523 -5.24 -9.27 -13.61
N ASN A 524 -4.01 -9.56 -14.03
CA ASN A 524 -3.72 -10.27 -15.27
C ASN A 524 -3.99 -11.79 -15.15
N ILE A 525 -5.26 -12.18 -15.20
CA ILE A 525 -5.73 -13.57 -15.09
C ILE A 525 -5.62 -14.39 -16.39
N CYS A 526 -4.54 -14.20 -17.16
CA CYS A 526 -4.36 -14.89 -18.44
C CYS A 526 -4.16 -16.43 -18.30
N GLU A 527 -4.02 -17.15 -19.41
CA GLU A 527 -3.81 -18.61 -19.36
C GLU A 527 -2.56 -19.00 -18.56
N ASP A 528 -1.48 -18.23 -18.67
CA ASP A 528 -0.25 -18.46 -17.91
C ASP A 528 -0.47 -18.25 -16.40
N TYR A 529 -1.31 -17.30 -15.99
CA TYR A 529 -1.68 -17.13 -14.57
C TYR A 529 -2.31 -18.40 -14.00
N PHE A 530 -3.28 -18.98 -14.70
CA PHE A 530 -3.92 -20.21 -14.24
C PHE A 530 -2.95 -21.41 -14.25
N LYS A 531 -2.12 -21.56 -15.29
CA LYS A 531 -1.10 -22.62 -15.34
C LYS A 531 -0.08 -22.51 -14.21
N GLY A 532 0.40 -21.29 -13.93
CA GLY A 532 1.36 -21.06 -12.86
C GLY A 532 0.81 -21.48 -11.50
N LEU A 533 -0.42 -21.09 -11.19
CA LEU A 533 -1.08 -21.47 -9.94
C LEU A 533 -1.43 -22.97 -9.88
N GLU A 534 -1.77 -23.60 -11.00
CA GLU A 534 -1.93 -25.06 -11.08
C GLU A 534 -0.62 -25.79 -10.77
N CYS A 535 0.50 -25.37 -11.36
CA CYS A 535 1.83 -25.90 -11.04
C CYS A 535 2.17 -25.69 -9.56
N PHE A 536 1.85 -24.53 -9.00
CA PHE A 536 2.11 -24.25 -7.59
C PHE A 536 1.39 -25.23 -6.66
N VAL A 537 0.12 -25.56 -6.93
CA VAL A 537 -0.66 -26.54 -6.15
C VAL A 537 -0.18 -27.99 -6.37
N ASN A 538 0.27 -28.33 -7.58
CA ASN A 538 0.81 -29.66 -7.88
C ASN A 538 2.10 -29.96 -7.11
N ALA A 539 2.90 -28.92 -6.80
CA ALA A 539 4.10 -29.07 -5.99
C ALA A 539 3.85 -29.62 -4.57
N ALA A 540 2.60 -29.77 -4.14
CA ALA A 540 2.25 -30.30 -2.83
C ALA A 540 2.71 -31.75 -2.63
N ASP A 541 2.90 -32.51 -3.72
CA ASP A 541 3.44 -33.87 -3.63
C ASP A 541 4.89 -33.86 -3.14
N ASP A 542 5.65 -32.81 -3.47
CA ASP A 542 7.03 -32.61 -3.01
C ASP A 542 7.13 -31.79 -1.72
N LEU A 543 6.33 -30.73 -1.61
CA LEU A 543 6.48 -29.66 -0.60
C LEU A 543 5.39 -29.67 0.46
N GLY A 544 4.39 -30.54 0.36
CA GLY A 544 3.19 -30.54 1.20
C GLY A 544 3.47 -30.66 2.70
N ASN A 545 4.62 -31.20 3.12
CA ASN A 545 5.00 -31.27 4.53
C ASN A 545 5.56 -29.95 5.09
N ASN A 546 5.88 -28.96 4.25
CA ASN A 546 6.39 -27.67 4.69
C ASN A 546 5.23 -26.71 5.05
N PRO A 547 5.16 -26.19 6.29
CA PRO A 547 4.07 -25.31 6.71
C PRO A 547 3.97 -23.99 5.91
N MET A 548 5.11 -23.39 5.54
CA MET A 548 5.13 -22.15 4.75
C MET A 548 4.58 -22.40 3.34
N TYR A 549 4.93 -23.54 2.74
CA TYR A 549 4.37 -23.95 1.47
C TYR A 549 2.85 -24.16 1.55
N GLN A 550 2.33 -24.81 2.60
CA GLN A 550 0.89 -25.00 2.76
C GLN A 550 0.12 -23.66 2.85
N ILE A 551 0.68 -22.67 3.56
CA ILE A 551 0.11 -21.33 3.67
C ILE A 551 0.10 -20.63 2.31
N ASP A 552 1.23 -20.63 1.59
CA ASP A 552 1.32 -20.02 0.27
C ASP A 552 0.43 -20.74 -0.74
N MET A 553 0.37 -22.07 -0.72
CA MET A 553 -0.51 -22.86 -1.56
C MET A 553 -1.99 -22.49 -1.32
N ALA A 554 -2.39 -22.25 -0.07
CA ALA A 554 -3.73 -21.78 0.26
C ALA A 554 -4.00 -20.39 -0.35
N GLU A 555 -3.05 -19.46 -0.26
CA GLU A 555 -3.14 -18.14 -0.92
C GLU A 555 -3.21 -18.28 -2.46
N MET A 556 -2.31 -19.05 -3.07
CA MET A 556 -2.27 -19.28 -4.52
C MET A 556 -3.56 -19.94 -5.03
N THR A 557 -4.12 -20.88 -4.26
CA THR A 557 -5.43 -21.47 -4.57
C THR A 557 -6.53 -20.42 -4.48
N ALA A 558 -6.54 -19.57 -3.45
CA ALA A 558 -7.52 -18.50 -3.34
C ALA A 558 -7.42 -17.49 -4.50
N GLN A 559 -6.21 -17.15 -4.95
CA GLN A 559 -5.99 -16.31 -6.13
C GLN A 559 -6.50 -16.99 -7.42
N TYR A 560 -6.28 -18.31 -7.57
CA TYR A 560 -6.81 -19.09 -8.70
C TYR A 560 -8.34 -19.02 -8.74
N LEU A 561 -8.97 -19.34 -7.60
CA LEU A 561 -10.41 -19.28 -7.44
C LEU A 561 -10.94 -17.87 -7.67
N GLY A 562 -10.25 -16.84 -7.21
CA GLY A 562 -10.62 -15.44 -7.44
C GLY A 562 -10.72 -15.10 -8.92
N GLY A 563 -9.78 -15.59 -9.74
CA GLY A 563 -9.84 -15.47 -11.20
C GLY A 563 -11.02 -16.24 -11.81
N LYS A 564 -11.29 -17.47 -11.34
CA LYS A 564 -12.44 -18.27 -11.81
C LYS A 564 -13.78 -17.65 -11.42
N VAL A 565 -13.88 -17.09 -10.21
CA VAL A 565 -15.06 -16.36 -9.72
C VAL A 565 -15.31 -15.12 -10.55
N GLU A 566 -14.27 -14.37 -10.93
CA GLU A 566 -14.43 -13.26 -11.86
C GLU A 566 -15.06 -13.71 -13.19
N ILE A 567 -14.61 -14.82 -13.77
CA ILE A 567 -15.22 -15.38 -14.99
C ILE A 567 -16.70 -15.75 -14.73
N LEU A 568 -17.01 -16.39 -13.60
CA LEU A 568 -18.39 -16.74 -13.23
C LEU A 568 -19.30 -15.53 -13.13
N THR A 569 -18.86 -14.41 -12.55
CA THR A 569 -19.69 -13.19 -12.48
C THR A 569 -20.11 -12.72 -13.88
N LYS A 570 -19.18 -12.78 -14.86
CA LYS A 570 -19.43 -12.42 -16.26
C LYS A 570 -20.41 -13.40 -16.92
N MET A 571 -20.26 -14.71 -16.65
CA MET A 571 -21.17 -15.74 -17.16
C MET A 571 -22.58 -15.57 -16.59
N ILE A 572 -22.71 -15.32 -15.28
CA ILE A 572 -24.00 -15.11 -14.62
C ILE A 572 -24.73 -13.88 -15.21
N ASP A 573 -24.03 -12.75 -15.34
CA ASP A 573 -24.61 -11.54 -15.94
C ASP A 573 -25.03 -11.76 -17.40
N GLN A 574 -24.24 -12.53 -18.17
CA GLN A 574 -24.61 -12.94 -19.53
C GLN A 574 -25.91 -13.74 -19.55
N GLU A 575 -26.05 -14.76 -18.70
CA GLU A 575 -27.25 -15.60 -18.69
C GLU A 575 -28.49 -14.82 -18.26
N TYR A 576 -28.36 -13.86 -17.33
CA TYR A 576 -29.43 -12.90 -17.07
C TYR A 576 -29.77 -12.02 -18.28
N LEU A 577 -28.77 -11.61 -19.08
CA LEU A 577 -28.99 -10.82 -20.28
C LEU A 577 -29.70 -11.63 -21.39
N LEU A 578 -29.30 -12.89 -21.56
CA LEU A 578 -29.93 -13.85 -22.48
C LEU A 578 -31.28 -14.37 -21.96
N GLY A 579 -31.55 -14.17 -20.65
CA GLY A 579 -32.72 -14.59 -19.90
C GLY A 579 -32.82 -16.09 -19.64
N ASP A 580 -31.69 -16.80 -19.64
CA ASP A 580 -31.59 -18.16 -19.11
C ASP A 580 -31.39 -18.10 -17.59
N THR A 581 -32.49 -17.88 -16.89
CA THR A 581 -32.47 -17.75 -15.42
C THR A 581 -32.12 -19.06 -14.71
N LEU A 582 -32.38 -20.22 -15.33
CA LEU A 582 -32.04 -21.51 -14.75
C LEU A 582 -30.52 -21.71 -14.77
N GLN A 583 -29.88 -21.45 -15.91
CA GLN A 583 -28.42 -21.50 -16.00
C GLN A 583 -27.76 -20.46 -15.10
N ALA A 584 -28.33 -19.25 -15.00
CA ALA A 584 -27.83 -18.22 -14.08
C ALA A 584 -27.82 -18.70 -12.61
N VAL A 585 -28.87 -19.40 -12.16
CA VAL A 585 -28.94 -19.95 -10.79
C VAL A 585 -27.93 -21.07 -10.56
N LEU A 586 -27.72 -21.95 -11.55
CA LEU A 586 -26.68 -22.99 -11.46
C LEU A 586 -25.29 -22.38 -11.32
N LEU A 587 -24.97 -21.36 -12.13
CA LEU A 587 -23.69 -20.65 -12.06
C LEU A 587 -23.52 -19.88 -10.74
N GLN A 588 -24.60 -19.34 -10.17
CA GLN A 588 -24.57 -18.70 -8.84
C GLN A 588 -24.19 -19.69 -7.73
N SER A 589 -24.70 -20.92 -7.77
CA SER A 589 -24.32 -21.96 -6.81
C SER A 589 -22.82 -22.28 -6.88
N ARG A 590 -22.27 -22.34 -8.10
CA ARG A 590 -20.82 -22.48 -8.30
C ARG A 590 -20.06 -21.27 -7.76
N PHE A 591 -20.52 -20.06 -8.05
CA PHE A 591 -19.93 -18.81 -7.53
C PHE A 591 -19.87 -18.81 -6.00
N GLU A 592 -20.99 -19.13 -5.33
CA GLU A 592 -21.05 -19.20 -3.86
C GLU A 592 -20.09 -20.28 -3.31
N THR A 593 -20.05 -21.45 -3.95
CA THR A 593 -19.12 -22.53 -3.57
C THR A 593 -17.66 -22.09 -3.63
N LEU A 594 -17.24 -21.42 -4.71
CA LEU A 594 -15.85 -20.96 -4.87
C LEU A 594 -15.52 -19.80 -3.91
N MET A 595 -16.45 -18.86 -3.70
CA MET A 595 -16.27 -17.77 -2.72
C MET A 595 -16.08 -18.31 -1.31
N LEU A 596 -16.92 -19.25 -0.88
CA LEU A 596 -16.80 -19.92 0.42
C LEU A 596 -15.52 -20.76 0.52
N GLY A 597 -15.09 -21.39 -0.58
CA GLY A 597 -13.81 -22.10 -0.63
C GLY A 597 -12.60 -21.19 -0.42
N MET A 598 -12.58 -20.00 -1.04
CA MET A 598 -11.54 -18.99 -0.77
C MET A 598 -11.55 -18.55 0.70
N ASP A 599 -12.74 -18.27 1.26
CA ASP A 599 -12.88 -17.86 2.65
C ASP A 599 -12.38 -18.94 3.63
N ALA A 600 -12.66 -20.21 3.34
CA ALA A 600 -12.20 -21.36 4.11
C ALA A 600 -10.67 -21.55 4.06
N LEU A 601 -10.08 -21.51 2.86
CA LEU A 601 -8.63 -21.61 2.67
C LEU A 601 -7.88 -20.52 3.48
N LEU A 602 -8.31 -19.28 3.33
CA LEU A 602 -7.66 -18.14 3.95
C LEU A 602 -7.91 -18.03 5.47
N SER A 603 -8.86 -18.80 6.02
CA SER A 603 -9.11 -18.83 7.46
C SER A 603 -7.90 -19.32 8.27
N LYS A 604 -6.99 -20.06 7.63
CA LYS A 604 -5.72 -20.53 8.19
C LYS A 604 -4.54 -19.63 7.86
N HIS A 605 -4.72 -18.64 6.98
CA HIS A 605 -3.64 -17.74 6.59
C HIS A 605 -3.27 -16.80 7.75
N PRO A 606 -1.98 -16.63 8.10
CA PRO A 606 -1.58 -15.82 9.26
C PRO A 606 -2.07 -14.37 9.18
N THR A 607 -1.97 -13.75 8.00
CA THR A 607 -2.22 -12.31 7.80
C THR A 607 -3.50 -11.97 7.03
N LEU A 608 -4.10 -12.90 6.27
CA LEU A 608 -5.19 -12.61 5.32
C LEU A 608 -6.57 -12.89 5.92
N ARG A 609 -6.85 -12.30 7.09
CA ARG A 609 -8.08 -12.56 7.86
C ARG A 609 -8.66 -11.30 8.49
N LEU A 610 -9.98 -11.12 8.32
CA LEU A 610 -10.70 -9.99 8.90
C LEU A 610 -10.71 -10.04 10.43
N ASN A 611 -10.87 -11.22 11.05
CA ASN A 611 -10.85 -11.35 12.51
C ASN A 611 -9.54 -10.84 13.13
N ARG A 612 -8.38 -11.12 12.54
CA ARG A 612 -7.07 -10.62 13.01
C ARG A 612 -7.03 -9.09 12.96
N TRP A 613 -7.52 -8.50 11.87
CA TRP A 613 -7.59 -7.05 11.73
C TRP A 613 -8.50 -6.39 12.78
N LEU A 614 -9.67 -6.98 13.03
CA LEU A 614 -10.61 -6.50 14.05
C LEU A 614 -10.13 -6.76 15.49
N ASP A 615 -9.35 -7.83 15.71
CA ASP A 615 -8.71 -8.12 16.99
C ASP A 615 -7.70 -7.04 17.37
N PHE A 616 -6.87 -6.56 16.42
CA PHE A 616 -6.00 -5.42 16.66
C PHE A 616 -6.81 -4.18 17.10
N ALA A 617 -7.86 -3.82 16.36
CA ALA A 617 -8.73 -2.69 16.71
C ALA A 617 -9.38 -2.85 18.09
N SER A 618 -9.83 -4.07 18.41
CA SER A 618 -10.48 -4.40 19.69
C SER A 618 -9.54 -4.30 20.88
N LYS A 619 -8.30 -4.77 20.74
CA LYS A 619 -7.29 -4.78 21.83
C LYS A 619 -6.86 -3.37 22.24
N VAL A 620 -6.91 -2.41 21.33
CA VAL A 620 -6.54 -1.02 21.64
C VAL A 620 -7.63 -0.28 22.42
N ALA A 621 -8.89 -0.70 22.34
CA ALA A 621 -10.01 -0.05 23.02
C ALA A 621 -10.04 -0.32 24.54
N GLU A 622 -10.37 0.70 25.35
CA GLU A 622 -10.55 0.57 26.81
C GLU A 622 -12.00 0.29 27.22
N THR A 623 -12.96 0.68 26.38
CA THR A 623 -14.39 0.59 26.67
C THR A 623 -15.15 -0.13 25.57
N ALA A 624 -16.33 -0.66 25.88
CA ALA A 624 -17.20 -1.29 24.89
C ALA A 624 -17.61 -0.33 23.76
N GLN A 625 -17.78 0.96 24.08
CA GLN A 625 -18.11 2.00 23.11
C GLN A 625 -16.94 2.24 22.14
N GLN A 626 -15.71 2.37 22.67
CA GLN A 626 -14.50 2.49 21.85
C GLN A 626 -14.25 1.24 21.02
N LYS A 627 -14.47 0.05 21.58
CA LYS A 627 -14.33 -1.21 20.84
C LYS A 627 -15.26 -1.20 19.62
N LYS A 628 -16.53 -0.85 19.82
CA LYS A 628 -17.49 -0.71 18.71
C LYS A 628 -17.02 0.33 17.68
N GLN A 629 -16.53 1.48 18.13
CA GLN A 629 -16.02 2.54 17.26
C GLN A 629 -14.82 2.06 16.43
N TYR A 630 -13.80 1.48 17.05
CA TYR A 630 -12.58 1.06 16.36
C TYR A 630 -12.83 -0.13 15.43
N GLU A 631 -13.68 -1.09 15.80
CA GLU A 631 -14.11 -2.14 14.87
C GLU A 631 -14.87 -1.55 13.66
N MET A 632 -15.73 -0.55 13.89
CA MET A 632 -16.42 0.15 12.80
C MET A 632 -15.42 0.87 11.88
N ASN A 633 -14.44 1.60 12.43
CA ASN A 633 -13.40 2.28 11.65
C ASN A 633 -12.57 1.26 10.84
N ALA A 634 -12.19 0.16 11.48
CA ALA A 634 -11.44 -0.94 10.89
C ALA A 634 -12.21 -1.62 9.74
N ARG A 635 -13.52 -1.84 9.88
CA ARG A 635 -14.38 -2.32 8.77
C ARG A 635 -14.49 -1.28 7.66
N ARG A 636 -14.70 0.00 8.02
CA ARG A 636 -14.91 1.10 7.08
C ARG A 636 -13.71 1.22 6.13
N ILE A 637 -12.49 1.29 6.66
CA ILE A 637 -11.30 1.59 5.85
C ILE A 637 -11.02 0.55 4.77
N VAL A 638 -11.32 -0.74 5.01
CA VAL A 638 -11.09 -1.84 4.05
C VAL A 638 -12.30 -2.14 3.15
N THR A 639 -13.39 -1.40 3.29
CA THR A 639 -14.62 -1.56 2.51
C THR A 639 -15.04 -0.23 1.88
N VAL A 640 -16.03 0.45 2.44
CA VAL A 640 -16.63 1.66 1.87
C VAL A 640 -15.73 2.88 1.95
N TRP A 641 -14.71 2.89 2.83
CA TRP A 641 -13.77 3.98 3.11
C TRP A 641 -14.45 5.31 3.52
N GLY A 642 -15.15 5.91 2.57
CA GLY A 642 -15.99 7.09 2.55
C GLY A 642 -16.23 7.44 1.06
N PRO A 643 -17.47 7.71 0.60
CA PRO A 643 -17.71 8.07 -0.80
C PRO A 643 -16.87 9.30 -1.22
N PRO A 644 -16.25 9.31 -2.42
CA PRO A 644 -16.38 8.34 -3.51
C PRO A 644 -15.38 7.17 -3.51
N VAL A 645 -14.65 6.93 -2.43
CA VAL A 645 -13.45 6.04 -2.39
C VAL A 645 -13.80 4.59 -2.00
N ASP A 646 -15.04 4.17 -2.31
CA ASP A 646 -15.54 2.82 -2.01
C ASP A 646 -14.63 1.73 -2.61
N ASP A 647 -14.37 0.68 -1.83
CA ASP A 647 -13.57 -0.50 -2.18
C ASP A 647 -12.10 -0.19 -2.61
N TYR A 648 -11.57 1.01 -2.30
CA TYR A 648 -10.17 1.35 -2.61
C TYR A 648 -9.18 0.40 -1.93
N ALA A 649 -9.37 0.11 -0.65
CA ALA A 649 -8.51 -0.78 0.12
C ALA A 649 -9.05 -2.21 0.21
N ALA A 650 -9.79 -2.65 -0.82
CA ALA A 650 -10.39 -3.97 -0.87
C ALA A 650 -9.36 -5.09 -0.66
N ARG A 651 -9.68 -6.02 0.24
CA ARG A 651 -8.84 -7.16 0.61
C ARG A 651 -9.40 -8.49 0.11
N ILE A 652 -8.52 -9.48 -0.02
CA ILE A 652 -8.87 -10.90 -0.21
C ILE A 652 -8.62 -11.57 1.13
N TRP A 653 -9.56 -11.41 2.07
CA TRP A 653 -9.45 -11.90 3.44
C TRP A 653 -10.58 -12.86 3.78
N SER A 654 -10.25 -13.93 4.51
CA SER A 654 -11.26 -14.73 5.19
C SER A 654 -12.11 -13.86 6.12
N GLY A 655 -13.39 -14.19 6.25
CA GLY A 655 -14.40 -13.36 6.91
C GLY A 655 -14.94 -12.27 6.00
N LEU A 656 -14.07 -11.50 5.32
CA LEU A 656 -14.51 -10.43 4.41
C LEU A 656 -15.09 -10.99 3.10
N ILE A 657 -14.50 -12.06 2.56
CA ILE A 657 -15.01 -12.81 1.38
C ILE A 657 -16.42 -13.30 1.63
N GLY A 658 -16.63 -14.08 2.69
CA GLY A 658 -17.92 -14.66 2.99
C GLY A 658 -18.94 -13.62 3.46
N SER A 659 -18.59 -12.74 4.40
CA SER A 659 -19.59 -11.92 5.10
C SER A 659 -19.90 -10.58 4.41
N TYR A 660 -19.01 -10.10 3.53
CA TYR A 660 -19.18 -8.84 2.82
C TYR A 660 -19.30 -9.05 1.31
N TYR A 661 -18.27 -9.56 0.63
CA TYR A 661 -18.30 -9.67 -0.83
C TYR A 661 -19.36 -10.65 -1.34
N LEU A 662 -19.39 -11.88 -0.82
CA LEU A 662 -20.37 -12.88 -1.22
C LEU A 662 -21.81 -12.41 -0.96
N GLU A 663 -22.10 -11.87 0.23
CA GLU A 663 -23.44 -11.36 0.55
C GLU A 663 -23.84 -10.18 -0.34
N ARG A 664 -22.90 -9.31 -0.72
CA ARG A 664 -23.12 -8.25 -1.71
C ARG A 664 -23.61 -8.80 -3.04
N TRP A 665 -22.94 -9.83 -3.56
CA TRP A 665 -23.29 -10.48 -4.83
C TRP A 665 -24.59 -11.27 -4.72
N LYS A 666 -24.88 -11.94 -3.60
CA LYS A 666 -26.16 -12.62 -3.37
C LYS A 666 -27.34 -11.66 -3.39
N ASN A 667 -27.20 -10.49 -2.75
CA ASN A 667 -28.22 -9.45 -2.81
C ASN A 667 -28.41 -8.91 -4.24
N TYR A 668 -27.32 -8.70 -4.98
CA TYR A 668 -27.40 -8.30 -6.39
C TYR A 668 -28.09 -9.35 -7.26
N TYR A 669 -27.71 -10.62 -7.19
CA TYR A 669 -28.34 -11.67 -7.98
C TYR A 669 -29.82 -11.90 -7.61
N ALA A 670 -30.17 -11.80 -6.33
CA ALA A 670 -31.57 -11.81 -5.89
C ALA A 670 -32.36 -10.65 -6.51
N SER A 671 -31.75 -9.47 -6.59
CA SER A 671 -32.28 -8.28 -7.27
C SER A 671 -32.51 -8.56 -8.77
N ARG A 672 -31.55 -9.19 -9.45
CA ARG A 672 -31.66 -9.57 -10.87
C ARG A 672 -32.76 -10.60 -11.13
N THR A 673 -32.89 -11.60 -10.27
CA THR A 673 -33.94 -12.64 -10.38
C THR A 673 -35.33 -12.06 -10.15
N LYS A 674 -35.49 -11.15 -9.17
CA LYS A 674 -36.80 -10.55 -8.83
C LYS A 674 -37.16 -9.36 -9.71
N GLY A 675 -36.18 -8.74 -10.37
CA GLY A 675 -36.35 -7.48 -11.09
C GLY A 675 -36.65 -6.31 -10.15
N ILE A 676 -36.12 -6.34 -8.92
CA ILE A 676 -36.29 -5.29 -7.91
C ILE A 676 -34.90 -4.77 -7.54
N ASP A 677 -34.73 -3.45 -7.58
CA ASP A 677 -33.47 -2.81 -7.21
C ASP A 677 -33.12 -3.03 -5.73
N PHE A 678 -31.83 -3.22 -5.45
CA PHE A 678 -31.30 -3.39 -4.11
C PHE A 678 -30.43 -2.18 -3.73
N ASN A 679 -30.72 -1.54 -2.58
CA ASN A 679 -29.93 -0.41 -2.10
C ASN A 679 -28.61 -0.88 -1.48
N MET A 680 -27.63 -1.12 -2.35
CA MET A 680 -26.32 -1.65 -1.96
C MET A 680 -25.59 -0.72 -0.99
N ALA A 681 -25.60 0.59 -1.24
CA ALA A 681 -24.88 1.56 -0.42
C ALA A 681 -25.44 1.67 1.02
N ALA A 682 -26.75 1.45 1.20
CA ALA A 682 -27.35 1.39 2.54
C ALA A 682 -26.98 0.08 3.26
N TRP A 683 -26.97 -1.04 2.53
CA TRP A 683 -26.56 -2.33 3.08
C TRP A 683 -25.08 -2.34 3.49
N GLU A 684 -24.17 -1.83 2.65
CA GLU A 684 -22.74 -1.75 2.94
C GLU A 684 -22.47 -0.89 4.19
N ARG A 685 -23.13 0.27 4.31
CA ARG A 685 -23.08 1.10 5.53
C ARG A 685 -23.55 0.36 6.77
N ASN A 686 -24.70 -0.31 6.67
CA ASN A 686 -25.22 -1.10 7.78
C ASN A 686 -24.28 -2.27 8.17
N TRP A 687 -23.60 -2.89 7.20
CA TRP A 687 -22.60 -3.92 7.48
C TRP A 687 -21.43 -3.36 8.30
N VAL A 688 -20.92 -2.19 7.92
CA VAL A 688 -19.84 -1.50 8.66
C VAL A 688 -20.26 -1.14 10.08
N GLU A 689 -21.45 -0.58 10.25
CA GLU A 689 -21.91 0.03 11.51
C GLU A 689 -22.52 -0.99 12.50
N ASN A 690 -23.14 -2.06 12.00
CA ASN A 690 -23.99 -2.94 12.80
C ASN A 690 -23.71 -4.44 12.61
N SER A 691 -22.85 -4.87 11.68
CA SER A 691 -22.62 -6.31 11.48
C SER A 691 -21.98 -6.94 12.71
N LYS A 692 -22.58 -8.06 13.15
CA LYS A 692 -22.02 -8.97 14.17
C LYS A 692 -21.40 -10.23 13.57
N LYS A 693 -21.64 -10.49 12.28
CA LYS A 693 -21.10 -11.64 11.57
C LYS A 693 -19.85 -11.21 10.82
N THR A 694 -18.70 -11.47 11.43
CA THR A 694 -17.38 -11.12 10.85
C THR A 694 -16.71 -12.30 10.20
N ASP A 695 -17.05 -13.53 10.60
CA ASP A 695 -16.36 -14.74 10.19
C ASP A 695 -17.33 -15.90 9.95
N TYR A 696 -16.87 -16.85 9.13
CA TYR A 696 -17.47 -18.18 9.01
C TYR A 696 -16.65 -19.14 9.86
N GLU A 697 -17.32 -19.99 10.63
CA GLU A 697 -16.64 -21.05 11.37
C GLU A 697 -16.34 -22.20 10.42
N TRP A 698 -15.09 -22.25 9.97
CA TRP A 698 -14.56 -23.37 9.21
C TRP A 698 -14.04 -24.43 10.16
N GLY A 699 -14.51 -25.67 9.99
CA GLY A 699 -13.94 -26.83 10.68
C GLY A 699 -12.47 -27.06 10.31
N THR A 700 -11.92 -28.17 10.77
CA THR A 700 -10.58 -28.59 10.32
C THR A 700 -10.63 -28.94 8.84
N ILE A 701 -9.79 -28.28 8.04
CA ILE A 701 -9.61 -28.56 6.62
C ILE A 701 -8.19 -29.08 6.40
N ASP A 702 -8.04 -30.15 5.62
CA ASP A 702 -6.76 -30.54 5.03
C ASP A 702 -6.50 -29.58 3.87
N LEU A 703 -5.52 -28.68 4.01
CA LEU A 703 -5.27 -27.65 3.02
C LEU A 703 -4.90 -28.22 1.65
N ILE A 704 -4.18 -29.34 1.60
CA ILE A 704 -3.70 -29.93 0.34
C ILE A 704 -4.88 -30.55 -0.42
N ASP A 705 -5.61 -31.44 0.24
CA ASP A 705 -6.77 -32.10 -0.36
C ASP A 705 -7.86 -31.08 -0.72
N PHE A 706 -8.13 -30.12 0.17
CA PHE A 706 -9.12 -29.08 -0.09
C PHE A 706 -8.71 -28.19 -1.28
N SER A 707 -7.45 -27.76 -1.37
CA SER A 707 -6.95 -26.99 -2.51
C SER A 707 -7.09 -27.75 -3.84
N LYS A 708 -6.68 -29.02 -3.87
CA LYS A 708 -6.79 -29.88 -5.07
C LYS A 708 -8.25 -30.04 -5.50
N ARG A 709 -9.18 -30.28 -4.56
CA ARG A 709 -10.62 -30.39 -4.86
C ARG A 709 -11.21 -29.08 -5.40
N MET A 710 -10.92 -27.95 -4.76
CA MET A 710 -11.42 -26.66 -5.21
C MET A 710 -10.91 -26.29 -6.61
N MET A 711 -9.66 -26.62 -6.91
CA MET A 711 -9.08 -26.44 -8.23
C MET A 711 -9.75 -27.35 -9.27
N ALA A 712 -9.96 -28.63 -8.95
CA ALA A 712 -10.66 -29.56 -9.84
C ALA A 712 -12.11 -29.12 -10.14
N LEU A 713 -12.83 -28.62 -9.13
CA LEU A 713 -14.22 -28.14 -9.25
C LEU A 713 -14.39 -26.88 -10.12
N SER A 714 -13.30 -26.15 -10.36
CA SER A 714 -13.33 -24.84 -11.05
C SER A 714 -12.52 -24.81 -12.35
N LYS A 715 -11.82 -25.91 -12.69
CA LYS A 715 -10.91 -25.97 -13.83
C LYS A 715 -11.62 -25.71 -15.16
N ASP A 716 -12.84 -26.22 -15.32
CA ASP A 716 -13.68 -26.08 -16.53
C ASP A 716 -14.14 -24.64 -16.80
N ILE A 717 -14.18 -23.76 -15.79
CA ILE A 717 -14.63 -22.38 -15.96
C ILE A 717 -13.63 -21.61 -16.84
N SER A 718 -14.10 -21.13 -18.00
CA SER A 718 -13.25 -20.48 -19.00
C SER A 718 -13.91 -19.24 -19.61
N GLU A 719 -13.09 -18.23 -19.93
CA GLU A 719 -13.57 -17.07 -20.72
C GLU A 719 -14.06 -17.47 -22.12
N LYS A 720 -13.71 -18.66 -22.61
CA LYS A 720 -14.19 -19.20 -23.90
C LYS A 720 -15.70 -19.44 -23.92
N ASP A 721 -16.32 -19.60 -22.75
CA ASP A 721 -17.77 -19.83 -22.63
C ASP A 721 -18.57 -18.51 -22.62
N LEU A 722 -17.89 -17.35 -22.58
CA LEU A 722 -18.52 -16.05 -22.66
C LEU A 722 -18.85 -15.67 -24.11
N LYS A 723 -20.14 -15.73 -24.45
CA LYS A 723 -20.72 -15.30 -25.74
C LYS A 723 -20.67 -13.79 -25.93
N LEU A 724 -20.68 -13.01 -24.84
CA LEU A 724 -20.74 -11.54 -24.85
C LEU A 724 -19.42 -10.86 -24.44
N ASN A 725 -18.27 -11.53 -24.59
CA ASN A 725 -16.98 -11.01 -24.16
C ASN A 725 -16.28 -10.11 -25.20
N ARG A 726 -16.80 -8.90 -25.40
CA ARG A 726 -16.13 -7.91 -26.26
C ARG A 726 -15.09 -7.06 -25.51
N PRO A 727 -13.90 -6.80 -26.09
CA PRO A 727 -12.86 -5.96 -25.48
C PRO A 727 -13.23 -4.47 -25.31
N ASP A 728 -14.15 -3.97 -26.14
CA ASP A 728 -14.64 -2.59 -26.10
C ASP A 728 -15.82 -2.41 -25.14
N MET A 729 -16.39 -3.49 -24.63
CA MET A 729 -17.56 -3.46 -23.74
C MET A 729 -17.18 -3.04 -22.32
N ILE A 730 -17.83 -1.97 -21.86
CA ILE A 730 -17.67 -1.36 -20.53
C ILE A 730 -18.59 -2.04 -19.52
N GLY A 731 -19.81 -2.36 -19.93
CA GLY A 731 -20.81 -2.92 -19.05
C GLY A 731 -22.08 -3.32 -19.78
N THR A 732 -23.09 -3.70 -19.00
CA THR A 732 -24.41 -4.08 -19.51
C THR A 732 -25.47 -3.13 -18.98
N TRP A 733 -26.61 -3.08 -19.66
CA TRP A 733 -27.80 -2.39 -19.19
C TRP A 733 -29.02 -3.29 -19.40
N ASN A 734 -30.03 -3.10 -18.57
CA ASN A 734 -31.36 -3.68 -18.72
C ASN A 734 -32.36 -2.60 -18.32
N ILE A 735 -33.63 -2.71 -18.68
CA ILE A 735 -34.67 -1.80 -18.23
C ILE A 735 -36.03 -2.49 -18.33
N GLY A 736 -36.85 -2.29 -17.32
CA GLY A 736 -38.23 -2.74 -17.23
C GLY A 736 -39.16 -1.94 -18.16
N ASP A 737 -40.38 -2.46 -18.35
CA ASP A 737 -41.41 -1.75 -19.11
C ASP A 737 -41.80 -0.44 -18.41
N LYS A 738 -41.76 0.67 -19.14
CA LYS A 738 -42.02 2.04 -18.64
C LYS A 738 -41.14 2.45 -17.46
N GLU A 739 -40.02 1.78 -17.24
CA GLU A 739 -39.07 2.10 -16.17
C GLU A 739 -38.15 3.26 -16.59
N TRP A 740 -37.71 4.04 -15.61
CA TRP A 740 -36.59 4.97 -15.72
C TRP A 740 -35.46 4.53 -14.78
N LYS A 741 -34.20 4.65 -15.22
CA LYS A 741 -33.02 4.31 -14.40
C LYS A 741 -31.74 5.01 -14.85
N GLU A 742 -30.81 5.13 -13.91
CA GLU A 742 -29.42 5.50 -14.17
C GLU A 742 -28.53 4.25 -14.20
N VAL A 743 -27.77 4.09 -15.29
CA VAL A 743 -26.75 3.05 -15.42
C VAL A 743 -25.40 3.68 -15.13
N LYS A 744 -24.74 3.25 -14.05
CA LYS A 744 -23.42 3.74 -13.63
C LYS A 744 -22.36 2.70 -13.92
N LEU A 745 -21.34 3.08 -14.69
CA LEU A 745 -20.26 2.21 -15.16
C LEU A 745 -18.91 2.85 -14.87
N ASN A 746 -17.99 2.10 -14.27
CA ASN A 746 -16.61 2.53 -14.11
C ASN A 746 -15.86 2.39 -15.42
N ILE A 747 -15.12 3.44 -15.79
CA ILE A 747 -14.25 3.45 -16.95
C ILE A 747 -12.82 3.24 -16.47
N SER A 748 -12.16 2.19 -16.96
CA SER A 748 -10.74 1.99 -16.66
C SER A 748 -9.89 3.10 -17.31
N ALA A 749 -8.76 3.47 -16.69
CA ALA A 749 -7.84 4.46 -17.25
C ALA A 749 -7.39 4.11 -18.69
N ARG A 750 -7.20 2.81 -18.98
CA ARG A 750 -6.88 2.32 -20.34
C ARG A 750 -7.99 2.61 -21.35
N MET A 751 -9.24 2.36 -20.99
CA MET A 751 -10.39 2.62 -21.86
C MET A 751 -10.61 4.12 -22.04
N LEU A 752 -10.48 4.89 -20.96
CA LEU A 752 -10.65 6.35 -20.96
C LEU A 752 -9.72 7.02 -21.97
N LYS A 753 -8.45 6.60 -22.05
CA LYS A 753 -7.45 7.13 -23.00
C LYS A 753 -7.83 6.91 -24.47
N GLN A 754 -8.67 5.93 -24.77
CA GLN A 754 -9.06 5.58 -26.15
C GLN A 754 -10.49 6.03 -26.49
N MET A 755 -11.18 6.68 -25.54
CA MET A 755 -12.60 6.98 -25.66
C MET A 755 -12.83 8.31 -26.36
N ASN A 756 -13.54 8.30 -27.48
CA ASN A 756 -14.10 9.51 -28.13
C ASN A 756 -15.64 9.48 -28.17
N GLY A 757 -16.22 8.51 -27.47
CA GLY A 757 -17.65 8.25 -27.42
C GLY A 757 -17.97 6.91 -26.79
N PHE A 758 -19.26 6.64 -26.64
CA PHE A 758 -19.76 5.31 -26.32
C PHE A 758 -21.01 5.01 -27.13
N SER A 759 -21.34 3.72 -27.19
CA SER A 759 -22.58 3.26 -27.78
C SER A 759 -23.36 2.31 -26.90
N LEU A 760 -24.68 2.36 -27.06
CA LEU A 760 -25.60 1.36 -26.54
C LEU A 760 -26.08 0.48 -27.68
N GLU A 761 -26.02 -0.83 -27.46
CA GLU A 761 -26.52 -1.85 -28.37
C GLU A 761 -27.55 -2.71 -27.65
N THR A 762 -28.70 -2.98 -28.28
CA THR A 762 -29.70 -3.92 -27.74
C THR A 762 -29.29 -5.35 -28.02
N ILE A 763 -29.31 -6.21 -27.01
CA ILE A 763 -29.08 -7.66 -27.15
C ILE A 763 -30.39 -8.44 -27.04
N LYS A 764 -31.34 -7.98 -26.23
CA LYS A 764 -32.62 -8.67 -26.00
C LYS A 764 -33.78 -7.71 -25.73
N GLY A 765 -34.97 -8.12 -26.14
CA GLY A 765 -36.23 -7.39 -25.92
C GLY A 765 -36.57 -6.46 -27.09
N ASN A 766 -37.86 -6.17 -27.29
CA ASN A 766 -38.33 -5.33 -28.41
C ASN A 766 -38.65 -3.89 -27.99
N GLY A 767 -38.26 -3.52 -26.76
CA GLY A 767 -38.58 -2.23 -26.21
C GLY A 767 -37.86 -1.06 -26.88
N THR A 768 -38.58 0.06 -27.00
CA THR A 768 -37.98 1.33 -27.47
C THR A 768 -37.39 2.08 -26.29
N ILE A 769 -36.08 2.36 -26.31
CA ILE A 769 -35.40 3.00 -25.19
C ILE A 769 -35.06 4.44 -25.51
N LYS A 770 -35.55 5.37 -24.69
CA LYS A 770 -35.15 6.77 -24.70
C LYS A 770 -33.91 6.92 -23.82
N ILE A 771 -32.83 7.40 -24.41
CA ILE A 771 -31.61 7.79 -23.70
C ILE A 771 -31.69 9.31 -23.53
N SER A 772 -31.79 9.79 -22.30
CA SER A 772 -32.03 11.21 -21.97
C SER A 772 -30.75 12.00 -21.65
N GLY A 773 -29.59 11.37 -21.91
CA GLY A 773 -28.28 11.97 -21.73
C GLY A 773 -27.33 11.10 -20.90
N PHE A 774 -26.15 11.64 -20.67
CA PHE A 774 -25.09 11.01 -19.88
C PHE A 774 -24.25 12.05 -19.14
N LYS A 775 -23.51 11.60 -18.12
CA LYS A 775 -22.41 12.34 -17.50
C LYS A 775 -21.20 11.43 -17.31
N LEU A 776 -20.01 12.00 -17.44
CA LEU A 776 -18.74 11.35 -17.14
C LEU A 776 -18.03 12.16 -16.06
N GLU A 777 -17.75 11.52 -14.93
CA GLU A 777 -17.08 12.12 -13.78
C GLU A 777 -15.75 11.41 -13.54
N ALA A 778 -14.65 12.16 -13.40
CA ALA A 778 -13.33 11.64 -13.09
C ALA A 778 -12.79 12.32 -11.83
N ASP A 779 -12.27 11.53 -10.89
CA ASP A 779 -11.74 12.02 -9.61
C ASP A 779 -12.74 12.91 -8.84
N GLY A 780 -14.03 12.58 -8.95
CA GLY A 780 -15.14 13.33 -8.35
C GLY A 780 -15.53 14.62 -9.10
N LYS A 781 -14.89 14.96 -10.22
CA LYS A 781 -15.16 16.15 -11.03
C LYS A 781 -15.86 15.81 -12.33
N LEU A 782 -16.86 16.60 -12.73
CA LEU A 782 -17.54 16.45 -14.02
C LEU A 782 -16.56 16.76 -15.17
N VAL A 783 -16.38 15.80 -16.08
CA VAL A 783 -15.51 15.92 -17.26
C VAL A 783 -16.31 16.36 -18.48
N THR A 784 -17.40 15.64 -18.77
CA THR A 784 -18.27 15.91 -19.91
C THR A 784 -19.67 15.36 -19.63
N SER A 785 -20.68 15.96 -20.26
CA SER A 785 -22.06 15.53 -20.17
C SER A 785 -22.83 15.97 -21.40
N SER A 786 -23.88 15.23 -21.74
CA SER A 786 -24.87 15.65 -22.72
C SER A 786 -26.28 15.43 -22.17
N HIS A 787 -27.19 16.33 -22.54
CA HIS A 787 -28.63 16.20 -22.32
C HIS A 787 -29.37 15.85 -23.61
N ASP A 788 -28.63 15.60 -24.71
CA ASP A 788 -29.20 15.21 -25.98
C ASP A 788 -29.96 13.91 -25.81
N THR A 789 -31.19 13.91 -26.33
CA THR A 789 -32.04 12.73 -26.26
C THR A 789 -31.91 11.93 -27.54
N GLN A 790 -31.62 10.64 -27.43
CA GLN A 790 -31.62 9.71 -28.55
C GLN A 790 -32.55 8.53 -28.26
N THR A 791 -33.09 7.92 -29.33
CA THR A 791 -33.96 6.75 -29.22
C THR A 791 -33.27 5.52 -29.78
N LEU A 792 -33.14 4.49 -28.96
CA LEU A 792 -32.59 3.19 -29.31
C LEU A 792 -33.74 2.20 -29.58
N GLN A 793 -33.77 1.69 -30.81
CA GLN A 793 -34.72 0.68 -31.27
C GLN A 793 -34.09 -0.72 -31.18
N CYS A 794 -34.92 -1.76 -31.07
CA CYS A 794 -34.47 -3.15 -31.07
C CYS A 794 -33.60 -3.47 -32.29
N GLY A 795 -32.50 -4.19 -32.07
CA GLY A 795 -31.50 -4.56 -33.07
C GLY A 795 -30.62 -3.40 -33.55
N LYS A 796 -30.77 -2.19 -33.01
CA LYS A 796 -29.97 -1.02 -33.41
C LYS A 796 -28.87 -0.68 -32.40
N LYS A 797 -28.00 0.22 -32.84
CA LYS A 797 -26.92 0.85 -32.07
C LYS A 797 -27.16 2.35 -32.04
N VAL A 798 -26.94 2.98 -30.89
CA VAL A 798 -26.97 4.44 -30.73
C VAL A 798 -25.64 4.89 -30.15
N THR A 799 -25.05 5.95 -30.71
CA THR A 799 -23.72 6.45 -30.35
C THR A 799 -23.79 7.88 -29.82
N TYR A 800 -23.06 8.16 -28.75
CA TYR A 800 -22.75 9.51 -28.28
C TYR A 800 -21.26 9.76 -28.50
N ARG A 801 -20.91 10.84 -29.20
CA ARG A 801 -19.52 11.27 -29.41
C ARG A 801 -19.21 12.48 -28.53
N PHE A 802 -17.98 12.54 -28.03
CA PHE A 802 -17.48 13.66 -27.24
C PHE A 802 -15.94 13.68 -27.27
N SER A 803 -15.36 14.84 -27.00
CA SER A 803 -13.93 14.99 -26.77
C SER A 803 -13.63 14.96 -25.28
N LEU A 804 -12.51 14.32 -24.92
CA LEU A 804 -11.97 14.33 -23.57
C LEU A 804 -10.76 15.28 -23.50
N PRO A 805 -10.51 15.91 -22.33
CA PRO A 805 -9.28 16.67 -22.12
C PRO A 805 -8.04 15.81 -22.34
N THR A 806 -7.03 16.35 -23.03
CA THR A 806 -5.82 15.61 -23.45
C THR A 806 -5.03 15.03 -22.26
N ASN A 807 -5.17 15.59 -21.06
CA ASN A 807 -4.43 15.19 -19.86
C ASN A 807 -5.30 14.51 -18.78
N LEU A 808 -6.48 14.00 -19.14
CA LEU A 808 -7.36 13.32 -18.19
C LEU A 808 -6.76 11.96 -17.76
N GLN A 809 -6.49 11.77 -16.46
CA GLN A 809 -5.92 10.53 -15.92
C GLN A 809 -6.91 9.71 -15.08
N ALA A 810 -7.78 10.37 -14.29
CA ALA A 810 -8.83 9.74 -13.48
C ALA A 810 -8.31 8.68 -12.47
N ASN A 811 -7.33 9.03 -11.66
CA ASN A 811 -6.57 8.10 -10.82
C ASN A 811 -7.34 7.62 -9.57
N ASN A 812 -8.27 8.42 -9.04
CA ASN A 812 -9.15 8.07 -7.92
C ASN A 812 -10.45 7.40 -8.41
N GLY A 813 -10.73 7.44 -9.72
CA GLY A 813 -11.83 6.73 -10.36
C GLY A 813 -12.50 7.53 -11.47
N CYS A 814 -13.15 6.83 -12.41
CA CYS A 814 -13.92 7.42 -13.50
C CYS A 814 -15.28 6.73 -13.62
N ILE A 815 -16.38 7.48 -13.49
CA ILE A 815 -17.76 6.96 -13.50
C ILE A 815 -18.52 7.59 -14.67
N MET A 816 -19.04 6.75 -15.56
CA MET A 816 -20.01 7.12 -16.57
C MET A 816 -21.42 6.81 -16.07
N THR A 817 -22.31 7.80 -16.06
CA THR A 817 -23.74 7.63 -15.74
C THR A 817 -24.58 7.89 -16.98
N ILE A 818 -25.41 6.94 -17.38
CA ILE A 818 -26.31 7.02 -18.54
C ILE A 818 -27.76 6.98 -18.05
N ARG A 819 -28.62 7.86 -18.55
CA ARG A 819 -30.04 7.95 -18.14
C ARG A 819 -30.95 7.29 -19.18
N LEU A 820 -31.59 6.21 -18.80
CA LEU A 820 -32.44 5.39 -19.66
C LEU A 820 -33.91 5.46 -19.24
N THR A 821 -34.80 5.43 -20.22
CA THR A 821 -36.24 5.27 -20.02
C THR A 821 -36.78 4.29 -21.05
N SER A 822 -37.48 3.26 -20.62
CA SER A 822 -38.21 2.42 -21.57
C SER A 822 -39.50 3.14 -21.95
N LEU A 823 -39.73 3.33 -23.26
CA LEU A 823 -41.00 3.85 -23.79
C LEU A 823 -42.01 2.72 -23.98
N SER A 824 -41.54 1.49 -24.16
CA SER A 824 -42.36 0.29 -24.30
C SER A 824 -41.52 -0.94 -24.01
N GLU A 825 -42.11 -1.95 -23.36
CA GLU A 825 -41.55 -3.28 -23.10
C GLU A 825 -40.21 -3.29 -22.32
N LYS A 826 -39.74 -4.50 -21.99
CA LYS A 826 -38.42 -4.69 -21.37
C LYS A 826 -37.36 -4.79 -22.47
N ALA A 827 -36.20 -4.21 -22.22
CA ALA A 827 -35.04 -4.40 -23.10
C ALA A 827 -33.75 -4.52 -22.29
N ALA A 828 -32.74 -5.15 -22.88
CA ALA A 828 -31.43 -5.26 -22.31
C ALA A 828 -30.35 -5.26 -23.39
N GLY A 829 -29.16 -4.85 -23.01
CA GLY A 829 -28.08 -4.60 -23.96
C GLY A 829 -26.72 -4.39 -23.31
N ILE A 830 -25.78 -3.95 -24.15
CA ILE A 830 -24.40 -3.67 -23.77
C ILE A 830 -24.07 -2.20 -24.00
N VAL A 831 -23.06 -1.73 -23.27
CA VAL A 831 -22.42 -0.43 -23.49
C VAL A 831 -20.98 -0.67 -23.92
N VAL A 832 -20.58 -0.05 -25.02
CA VAL A 832 -19.24 -0.21 -25.61
C VAL A 832 -18.57 1.15 -25.79
N VAL A 833 -17.24 1.21 -25.59
CA VAL A 833 -16.42 2.35 -25.97
C VAL A 833 -16.34 2.40 -27.49
N ASP A 834 -16.63 3.54 -28.08
CA ASP A 834 -16.20 3.80 -29.45
C ASP A 834 -14.82 4.45 -29.43
N LYS A 835 -13.97 3.95 -30.32
CA LYS A 835 -12.60 4.44 -30.51
C LYS A 835 -12.51 5.47 -31.64
#